data_AF-A0A7D6A1E5-F1
#
_entry.id   AF-A0A7D6A1E5-F1
#
_cell.length_a   1.000
_cell.length_b   1.000
_cell.length_c   1.000
_cell.angle_alpha   90.00
_cell.angle_beta   90.00
_cell.angle_gamma   90.00
#
_symmetry.space_group_name_H-M   'P 1'
#
loop_
_entity.id
_entity.type
_entity.pdbx_description
1 polymer ?
#
loop_
_entity_poly.entity_id
_entity_poly.type
_entity_poly.pdbx_seq_one_letter_code
_entity_poly.pdbx_strand_id
1 'polypeptide(L)'
;MGSAEAHTKITVENTLTTEQIMRGRFSDFDVQGTSIEADGDRLLLRENFEEALAVYQRIEGPARPLREKMSFALWALGNEAAWATLGDGVDLTTEDGIAMELRAFAMTIFNSEASDRTITDLVDSVLARKDELPFAVQLLSSAIYIAVSMRLNRTEGLPLYPASCAKAVTAIREMSKPYADCMEAFALARQISIHQTDTRPLNELIEQMDLSECPVLGFVFTAAVLVGNKRVAREVISVLCARFHGHPNLAATVAMAAIQACDLELIEELPDPLREVAMELPELQVLDAMNSGNTNALLASIAKLQNAESPNLHWDMVIRERLLKITWRRWDTGTWRVPYSLLAEWATRIVPLLPAGDLRDEILVDASCMGCFDMKPLTPYFCELFNRKPTSANFTLMNDDLPLDQLDDQALTQYIFDEATADSPYCGLLDPEFAPDLEPLFKRGIADALTAKAADLTGDAKNSYIGVLTEWGLIRRPEGIAAFNFERRLMGSDLPEGVLEHLESIRTSVGGASGSQLVYLQSQLDRLSLEIGRATPVAAAEETVAAAINEILSLRSHRLNEVGLKRISELTKRYGAPSLLAELRSLAKVSNTTLGTDVVDALAVHMVRQQGTLATRRSYLAGILRKRLVNLKSAWLDQQVSKGLNRGIDIEQMIELAKGVDTWDDWLAGLEKLRPY
;
A
#
# COMPACT_ATOMS: atom_id res chain seq x y z
N MET A 1 -7.08 54.63 -18.63
CA MET A 1 -7.84 54.43 -19.88
C MET A 1 -6.95 54.80 -21.05
N GLY A 2 -6.17 53.84 -21.56
CA GLY A 2 -5.22 54.06 -22.65
C GLY A 2 -5.56 53.17 -23.83
N SER A 3 -5.70 53.79 -25.00
CA SER A 3 -5.50 53.24 -26.34
C SER A 3 -5.87 51.77 -26.57
N ALA A 4 -7.14 51.51 -26.90
CA ALA A 4 -7.50 50.31 -27.64
C ALA A 4 -6.92 50.43 -29.04
N GLU A 5 -5.72 49.89 -29.27
CA GLU A 5 -5.26 49.60 -30.62
C GLU A 5 -6.30 48.67 -31.25
N ALA A 6 -7.02 49.18 -32.25
CA ALA A 6 -7.85 48.34 -33.10
C ALA A 6 -6.91 47.40 -33.87
N HIS A 7 -6.65 46.21 -33.33
CA HIS A 7 -5.99 45.15 -34.07
C HIS A 7 -6.87 44.80 -35.27
N THR A 8 -6.42 45.18 -36.45
CA THR A 8 -7.07 44.84 -37.72
C THR A 8 -6.99 43.33 -37.87
N LYS A 9 -8.14 42.63 -37.77
CA LYS A 9 -8.18 41.18 -37.97
C LYS A 9 -7.70 40.83 -39.38
N ILE A 10 -6.84 39.82 -39.47
CA ILE A 10 -6.36 39.22 -40.71
C ILE A 10 -7.53 38.45 -41.33
N THR A 11 -8.03 38.93 -42.46
CA THR A 11 -9.09 38.25 -43.21
C THR A 11 -8.54 36.98 -43.87
N VAL A 12 -9.16 35.84 -43.59
CA VAL A 12 -8.88 34.56 -44.23
C VAL A 12 -10.03 34.22 -45.17
N GLU A 13 -9.73 34.12 -46.47
CA GLU A 13 -10.72 33.75 -47.47
C GLU A 13 -10.96 32.23 -47.46
N ASN A 14 -12.22 31.83 -47.38
CA ASN A 14 -12.72 30.46 -47.33
C ASN A 14 -12.45 29.71 -46.03
N THR A 15 -11.26 29.14 -45.82
CA THR A 15 -10.99 28.24 -44.70
C THR A 15 -9.64 28.52 -44.06
N LEU A 16 -9.54 28.26 -42.75
CA LEU A 16 -8.27 28.37 -42.03
C LEU A 16 -7.31 27.28 -42.49
N THR A 17 -6.02 27.58 -42.50
CA THR A 17 -4.97 26.56 -42.69
C THR A 17 -4.47 26.06 -41.34
N THR A 18 -3.91 24.85 -41.30
CA THR A 18 -3.26 24.31 -40.08
C THR A 18 -2.15 25.22 -39.58
N GLU A 19 -1.38 25.85 -40.48
CA GLU A 19 -0.39 26.87 -40.15
C GLU A 19 -1.01 28.04 -39.36
N GLN A 20 -2.14 28.58 -39.82
CA GLN A 20 -2.82 29.68 -39.14
C GLN A 20 -3.38 29.27 -37.76
N ILE A 21 -3.87 28.04 -37.63
CA ILE A 21 -4.31 27.48 -36.33
C ILE A 21 -3.13 27.38 -35.37
N MET A 22 -1.97 26.95 -35.88
CA MET A 22 -0.80 26.66 -35.06
C MET A 22 0.00 27.90 -34.66
N ARG A 23 -0.06 28.97 -35.47
CA ARG A 23 0.81 30.16 -35.31
C ARG A 23 0.14 31.43 -34.81
N GLY A 24 -1.18 31.62 -34.98
CA GLY A 24 -1.82 32.89 -34.60
C GLY A 24 -2.57 32.85 -33.27
N ARG A 25 -2.84 34.04 -32.70
CA ARG A 25 -3.84 34.17 -31.65
C ARG A 25 -5.19 34.17 -32.34
N PHE A 26 -6.14 33.34 -31.91
CA PHE A 26 -7.41 33.19 -32.61
C PHE A 26 -8.22 34.49 -32.71
N SER A 27 -7.96 35.47 -31.83
CA SER A 27 -8.47 36.84 -31.90
C SER A 27 -8.08 37.59 -33.16
N ASP A 28 -6.99 37.18 -33.81
CA ASP A 28 -6.32 37.93 -34.88
C ASP A 28 -6.89 37.58 -36.26
N PHE A 29 -7.72 36.54 -36.39
CA PHE A 29 -8.26 36.08 -37.67
C PHE A 29 -9.77 36.32 -37.81
N ASP A 30 -10.21 36.55 -39.05
CA ASP A 30 -11.62 36.59 -39.43
C ASP A 30 -11.86 35.79 -40.72
N VAL A 31 -12.64 34.70 -40.62
CA VAL A 31 -12.89 33.78 -41.75
C VAL A 31 -14.10 34.25 -42.55
N GLN A 32 -13.85 34.60 -43.81
CA GLN A 32 -14.84 35.05 -44.79
C GLN A 32 -15.10 33.92 -45.80
N GLY A 33 -16.27 33.28 -45.71
CA GLY A 33 -16.63 32.11 -46.52
C GLY A 33 -17.98 31.51 -46.12
N THR A 34 -18.66 30.80 -47.02
CA THR A 34 -19.99 30.19 -46.75
C THR A 34 -19.96 28.67 -46.73
N SER A 35 -18.78 28.05 -46.67
CA SER A 35 -18.64 26.59 -46.60
C SER A 35 -18.90 26.08 -45.19
N ILE A 36 -19.30 24.80 -45.07
CA ILE A 36 -19.46 24.12 -43.77
C ILE A 36 -18.13 24.15 -42.99
N GLU A 37 -17.01 24.01 -43.69
CA GLU A 37 -15.68 24.10 -43.09
C GLU A 37 -15.39 25.52 -42.55
N ALA A 38 -15.78 26.57 -43.27
CA ALA A 38 -15.64 27.95 -42.79
C ALA A 38 -16.47 28.23 -41.53
N ASP A 39 -17.65 27.63 -41.41
CA ASP A 39 -18.48 27.70 -40.21
C ASP A 39 -17.81 27.01 -39.02
N GLY A 40 -17.19 25.85 -39.26
CA GLY A 40 -16.38 25.14 -38.27
C GLY A 40 -15.14 25.96 -37.86
N ASP A 41 -14.45 26.58 -38.81
CA ASP A 41 -13.28 27.41 -38.55
C ASP A 41 -13.62 28.63 -37.68
N ARG A 42 -14.78 29.25 -37.87
CA ARG A 42 -15.27 30.35 -37.01
C ARG A 42 -15.55 29.89 -35.58
N LEU A 43 -16.07 28.67 -35.41
CA LEU A 43 -16.29 28.08 -34.08
C LEU A 43 -14.95 27.74 -33.43
N LEU A 44 -14.00 27.22 -34.21
CA LEU A 44 -12.64 26.92 -33.76
C LEU A 44 -11.92 28.18 -33.26
N LEU A 45 -12.00 29.29 -34.00
CA LEU A 45 -11.43 30.59 -33.61
C LEU A 45 -12.10 31.21 -32.37
N ARG A 46 -13.32 30.78 -32.04
CA ARG A 46 -14.03 31.18 -30.81
C ARG A 46 -13.77 30.20 -29.66
N GLU A 47 -12.86 29.26 -29.84
CA GLU A 47 -12.53 28.20 -28.88
C GLU A 47 -13.74 27.30 -28.53
N ASN A 48 -14.77 27.29 -29.37
CA ASN A 48 -15.91 26.39 -29.23
C ASN A 48 -15.61 25.06 -29.94
N PHE A 49 -14.63 24.32 -29.40
CA PHE A 49 -14.04 23.14 -30.03
C PHE A 49 -15.06 22.01 -30.26
N GLU A 50 -16.00 21.80 -29.33
CA GLU A 50 -17.04 20.77 -29.45
C GLU A 50 -17.99 21.05 -30.63
N GLU A 51 -18.48 22.28 -30.75
CA GLU A 51 -19.34 22.66 -31.88
C GLU A 51 -18.58 22.66 -33.20
N ALA A 52 -17.32 23.12 -33.21
CA ALA A 52 -16.46 23.06 -34.39
C ALA A 52 -16.31 21.61 -34.89
N LEU A 53 -16.07 20.65 -33.99
CA LEU A 53 -16.00 19.23 -34.32
C LEU A 53 -17.31 18.70 -34.88
N ALA A 54 -18.44 19.02 -34.26
CA ALA A 54 -19.76 18.61 -34.72
C ALA A 54 -20.09 19.15 -36.12
N VAL A 55 -19.54 20.31 -36.48
CA VAL A 55 -19.65 20.88 -37.83
C VAL A 55 -18.73 20.14 -38.81
N TYR A 56 -17.45 19.95 -38.48
CA TYR A 56 -16.50 19.24 -39.34
C TYR A 56 -16.92 17.79 -39.65
N GLN A 57 -17.50 17.09 -38.68
CA GLN A 57 -17.98 15.71 -38.83
C GLN A 57 -19.12 15.55 -39.86
N ARG A 58 -19.78 16.65 -40.25
CA ARG A 58 -20.82 16.64 -41.30
C ARG A 58 -20.24 16.56 -42.71
N ILE A 59 -18.93 16.74 -42.86
CA ILE A 59 -18.23 16.69 -44.14
C ILE A 59 -17.78 15.25 -44.40
N GLU A 60 -18.39 14.58 -45.38
CA GLU A 60 -18.03 13.21 -45.76
C GLU A 60 -16.65 13.16 -46.44
N GLY A 61 -15.83 12.16 -46.08
CA GLY A 61 -14.50 11.96 -46.66
C GLY A 61 -13.54 13.14 -46.45
N PRO A 62 -13.29 13.58 -45.20
CA PRO A 62 -12.51 14.79 -44.94
C PRO A 62 -11.08 14.67 -45.49
N ALA A 63 -10.66 15.68 -46.25
CA ALA A 63 -9.28 15.79 -46.72
C ALA A 63 -8.31 15.93 -45.53
N ARG A 64 -7.01 15.66 -45.76
CA ARG A 64 -5.97 15.72 -44.71
C ARG A 64 -5.98 17.04 -43.92
N PRO A 65 -6.07 18.24 -44.55
CA PRO A 65 -6.12 19.50 -43.80
C PRO A 65 -7.31 19.59 -42.84
N LEU A 66 -8.50 19.15 -43.24
CA LEU A 66 -9.67 19.13 -42.38
C LEU A 66 -9.50 18.15 -41.20
N ARG A 67 -8.90 16.97 -41.45
CA ARG A 67 -8.56 16.00 -40.39
C ARG A 67 -7.56 16.57 -39.37
N GLU A 68 -6.59 17.38 -39.82
CA GLU A 68 -5.66 18.09 -38.93
C GLU A 68 -6.42 19.10 -38.02
N LYS A 69 -7.40 19.83 -38.55
CA LYS A 69 -8.25 20.73 -37.74
C LYS A 69 -9.09 19.97 -36.72
N MET A 70 -9.67 18.85 -37.12
CA MET A 70 -10.42 17.97 -36.24
C MET A 70 -9.50 17.41 -35.14
N SER A 71 -8.29 16.97 -35.50
CA SER A 71 -7.28 16.53 -34.54
C SER A 71 -6.91 17.64 -33.56
N PHE A 72 -6.71 18.87 -34.04
CA PHE A 72 -6.45 20.03 -33.19
C PHE A 72 -7.59 20.31 -32.21
N ALA A 73 -8.84 20.30 -32.66
CA ALA A 73 -9.99 20.52 -31.79
C ALA A 73 -10.15 19.40 -30.74
N LEU A 74 -9.95 18.13 -31.12
CA LEU A 74 -9.94 17.00 -30.19
C LEU A 74 -8.80 17.11 -29.18
N TRP A 75 -7.62 17.52 -29.63
CA TRP A 75 -6.46 17.77 -28.77
C TRP A 75 -6.71 18.90 -27.78
N ALA A 76 -7.34 20.00 -28.22
CA ALA A 76 -7.70 21.12 -27.36
C ALA A 76 -8.70 20.72 -26.27
N LEU A 77 -9.59 19.77 -26.57
CA LEU A 77 -10.52 19.16 -25.62
C LEU A 77 -9.90 18.07 -24.74
N GLY A 78 -8.65 17.69 -24.96
CA GLY A 78 -8.02 16.59 -24.24
C GLY A 78 -8.54 15.22 -24.61
N ASN A 79 -9.11 15.05 -25.79
CA ASN A 79 -9.65 13.78 -26.28
C ASN A 79 -8.57 12.92 -26.97
N GLU A 80 -8.35 11.70 -26.47
CA GLU A 80 -7.33 10.76 -27.00
C GLU A 80 -7.60 10.30 -28.44
N ALA A 81 -8.82 10.47 -28.95
CA ALA A 81 -9.17 10.21 -30.35
C ALA A 81 -8.56 11.24 -31.34
N ALA A 82 -7.91 12.30 -30.85
CA ALA A 82 -7.18 13.27 -31.68
C ALA A 82 -6.19 12.58 -32.63
N TRP A 83 -5.53 11.53 -32.15
CA TRP A 83 -4.58 10.75 -32.94
C TRP A 83 -5.27 9.94 -34.04
N ALA A 84 -6.29 9.15 -33.69
CA ALA A 84 -6.99 8.28 -34.64
C ALA A 84 -7.64 9.05 -35.81
N THR A 85 -8.06 10.29 -35.57
CA THR A 85 -8.72 11.16 -36.56
C THR A 85 -7.82 11.52 -37.74
N LEU A 86 -6.49 11.53 -37.56
CA LEU A 86 -5.56 11.91 -38.61
C LEU A 86 -5.53 10.88 -39.75
N GLY A 87 -5.57 9.58 -39.44
CA GLY A 87 -5.51 8.47 -40.40
C GLY A 87 -4.20 8.41 -41.22
N ASP A 88 -4.20 7.67 -42.33
CA ASP A 88 -3.02 7.50 -43.18
C ASP A 88 -2.66 8.76 -43.99
N GLY A 89 -1.40 8.86 -44.43
CA GLY A 89 -0.91 9.90 -45.36
C GLY A 89 0.11 10.90 -44.78
N VAL A 90 0.98 10.46 -43.87
CA VAL A 90 2.02 11.31 -43.24
C VAL A 90 2.94 11.97 -44.27
N ASP A 91 3.26 11.28 -45.37
CA ASP A 91 4.15 11.79 -46.42
C ASP A 91 3.62 13.05 -47.12
N LEU A 92 2.30 13.25 -47.13
CA LEU A 92 1.61 14.38 -47.77
C LEU A 92 1.22 15.49 -46.78
N THR A 93 1.61 15.35 -45.50
CA THR A 93 1.24 16.28 -44.43
C THR A 93 2.10 17.54 -44.47
N THR A 94 1.51 18.69 -44.15
CA THR A 94 2.26 19.95 -44.05
C THR A 94 3.22 19.94 -42.84
N GLU A 95 4.18 20.87 -42.77
CA GLU A 95 5.07 20.99 -41.61
C GLU A 95 4.30 21.15 -40.28
N ASP A 96 3.33 22.08 -40.26
CA ASP A 96 2.46 22.30 -39.11
C ASP A 96 1.52 21.11 -38.84
N GLY A 97 1.13 20.38 -39.90
CA GLY A 97 0.42 19.11 -39.78
C GLY A 97 1.25 18.05 -39.06
N ILE A 98 2.53 17.86 -39.41
CA ILE A 98 3.44 16.91 -38.72
C ILE A 98 3.59 17.31 -37.24
N ALA A 99 3.73 18.60 -36.94
CA ALA A 99 3.74 19.09 -35.57
C ALA A 99 2.44 18.76 -34.81
N MET A 100 1.28 18.81 -35.49
CA MET A 100 -0.02 18.40 -34.94
C MET A 100 -0.11 16.89 -34.74
N GLU A 101 0.47 16.08 -35.62
CA GLU A 101 0.52 14.62 -35.46
C GLU A 101 1.34 14.23 -34.23
N LEU A 102 2.52 14.85 -34.07
CA LEU A 102 3.32 14.68 -32.86
C LEU A 102 2.50 15.12 -31.63
N ARG A 103 1.71 16.20 -31.72
CA ARG A 103 0.85 16.66 -30.61
C ARG A 103 -0.21 15.66 -30.20
N ALA A 104 -0.94 15.16 -31.18
CA ALA A 104 -1.98 14.19 -30.98
C ALA A 104 -1.40 12.87 -30.45
N PHE A 105 -0.27 12.43 -31.01
CA PHE A 105 0.40 11.22 -30.57
C PHE A 105 0.95 11.33 -29.14
N ALA A 106 1.47 12.50 -28.75
CA ALA A 106 1.94 12.73 -27.38
C ALA A 106 0.85 12.53 -26.31
N MET A 107 -0.43 12.61 -26.65
CA MET A 107 -1.49 12.29 -25.69
C MET A 107 -1.52 10.80 -25.32
N THR A 108 -0.98 9.94 -26.18
CA THR A 108 -0.91 8.49 -25.97
C THR A 108 0.30 8.06 -25.13
N ILE A 109 1.09 9.00 -24.58
CA ILE A 109 2.34 8.70 -23.86
C ILE A 109 2.14 7.74 -22.68
N PHE A 110 0.95 7.72 -22.07
CA PHE A 110 0.58 6.84 -20.95
C PHE A 110 -0.11 5.55 -21.37
N ASN A 111 -0.39 5.38 -22.66
CA ASN A 111 -0.94 4.15 -23.20
C ASN A 111 0.21 3.20 -23.55
N SER A 112 0.38 2.17 -22.71
CA SER A 112 1.39 1.13 -22.90
C SER A 112 1.19 0.32 -24.20
N GLU A 113 -0.01 0.34 -24.80
CA GLU A 113 -0.36 -0.41 -26.01
C GLU A 113 -0.14 0.37 -27.31
N ALA A 114 0.13 1.68 -27.25
CA ALA A 114 0.28 2.50 -28.47
C ALA A 114 1.51 2.08 -29.30
N SER A 115 1.38 1.95 -30.62
CA SER A 115 2.50 1.50 -31.46
C SER A 115 3.54 2.59 -31.70
N ASP A 116 4.82 2.24 -31.54
CA ASP A 116 5.99 3.07 -31.88
C ASP A 116 6.20 3.30 -33.38
N ARG A 117 5.43 2.58 -34.21
CA ARG A 117 5.48 2.70 -35.67
C ARG A 117 5.19 4.13 -36.11
N THR A 118 4.24 4.80 -35.47
CA THR A 118 3.89 6.20 -35.72
C THR A 118 5.10 7.13 -35.64
N ILE A 119 5.90 7.02 -34.57
CA ILE A 119 7.10 7.86 -34.41
C ILE A 119 8.09 7.56 -35.54
N THR A 120 8.23 6.28 -35.89
CA THR A 120 9.14 5.87 -36.99
C THR A 120 8.69 6.49 -38.32
N ASP A 121 7.40 6.40 -38.63
CA ASP A 121 6.81 6.93 -39.88
C ASP A 121 6.93 8.47 -39.93
N LEU A 122 6.70 9.16 -38.81
CA LEU A 122 6.89 10.61 -38.70
C LEU A 122 8.36 11.02 -38.90
N VAL A 123 9.28 10.30 -38.27
CA VAL A 123 10.73 10.53 -38.44
C VAL A 123 11.14 10.33 -39.90
N ASP A 124 10.67 9.25 -40.54
CA ASP A 124 11.00 8.97 -41.94
C ASP A 124 10.45 10.05 -42.90
N SER A 125 9.23 10.54 -42.67
CA SER A 125 8.64 11.65 -43.44
C SER A 125 9.44 12.95 -43.30
N VAL A 126 9.85 13.31 -42.08
CA VAL A 126 10.66 14.51 -41.84
C VAL A 126 12.04 14.38 -42.50
N LEU A 127 12.67 13.21 -42.42
CA LEU A 127 13.98 12.98 -43.03
C LEU A 127 13.94 13.03 -44.56
N ALA A 128 12.88 12.51 -45.17
CA ALA A 128 12.69 12.55 -46.62
C ALA A 128 12.57 13.98 -47.16
N ARG A 129 12.08 14.91 -46.34
CA ARG A 129 11.79 16.31 -46.71
C ARG A 129 12.62 17.34 -45.93
N LYS A 130 13.70 16.91 -45.27
CA LYS A 130 14.44 17.75 -44.30
C LYS A 130 14.97 19.06 -44.90
N ASP A 131 15.30 19.08 -46.19
CA ASP A 131 15.82 20.26 -46.88
C ASP A 131 14.70 21.23 -47.32
N GLU A 132 13.45 20.76 -47.29
CA GLU A 132 12.24 21.53 -47.63
C GLU A 132 11.51 22.06 -46.39
N LEU A 133 11.80 21.50 -45.20
CA LEU A 133 11.14 21.79 -43.93
C LEU A 133 12.00 22.73 -43.05
N PRO A 134 11.65 24.02 -42.90
CA PRO A 134 12.39 24.98 -42.09
C PRO A 134 12.63 24.58 -40.63
N PHE A 135 11.74 23.76 -40.04
CA PHE A 135 11.79 23.30 -38.66
C PHE A 135 12.08 21.79 -38.53
N ALA A 136 12.74 21.18 -39.52
CA ALA A 136 13.09 19.76 -39.50
C ALA A 136 13.82 19.33 -38.22
N VAL A 137 14.78 20.13 -37.73
CA VAL A 137 15.53 19.83 -36.49
C VAL A 137 14.61 19.78 -35.28
N GLN A 138 13.67 20.72 -35.16
CA GLN A 138 12.71 20.76 -34.07
C GLN A 138 11.73 19.59 -34.12
N LEU A 139 11.23 19.24 -35.31
CA LEU A 139 10.33 18.09 -35.51
C LEU A 139 10.99 16.78 -35.08
N LEU A 140 12.24 16.55 -35.52
CA LEU A 140 13.02 15.39 -35.12
C LEU A 140 13.30 15.38 -33.61
N SER A 141 13.62 16.54 -33.03
CA SER A 141 13.93 16.66 -31.59
C SER A 141 12.71 16.34 -30.75
N SER A 142 11.55 16.78 -31.20
CA SER A 142 10.29 16.48 -30.53
C SER A 142 9.85 15.03 -30.68
N ALA A 143 10.15 14.37 -31.81
CA ALA A 143 9.94 12.93 -31.95
C ALA A 143 10.81 12.15 -30.94
N ILE A 144 12.07 12.54 -30.75
CA ILE A 144 12.95 11.97 -29.71
C ILE A 144 12.35 12.24 -28.32
N TYR A 145 11.93 13.48 -28.04
CA TYR A 145 11.34 13.87 -26.76
C TYR A 145 10.15 12.97 -26.38
N ILE A 146 9.23 12.76 -27.33
CA ILE A 146 8.06 11.89 -27.13
C ILE A 146 8.51 10.45 -26.90
N ALA A 147 9.33 9.89 -27.79
CA ALA A 147 9.76 8.50 -27.71
C ALA A 147 10.45 8.18 -26.36
N VAL A 148 11.37 9.05 -25.93
CA VAL A 148 12.06 8.92 -24.65
C VAL A 148 11.08 9.05 -23.47
N SER A 149 10.07 9.94 -23.57
CA SER A 149 9.04 10.10 -22.53
C SER A 149 8.05 8.93 -22.45
N MET A 150 7.72 8.29 -23.58
CA MET A 150 6.82 7.12 -23.62
C MET A 150 7.41 5.91 -22.92
N ARG A 151 8.73 5.77 -23.00
CA ARG A 151 9.45 4.66 -22.38
C ARG A 151 9.24 4.57 -20.87
N LEU A 152 8.96 5.69 -20.18
CA LEU A 152 8.63 5.73 -18.75
C LEU A 152 7.52 4.75 -18.37
N ASN A 153 6.56 4.54 -19.27
CA ASN A 153 5.35 3.77 -19.01
C ASN A 153 5.40 2.34 -19.55
N ARG A 154 6.54 1.90 -20.12
CA ARG A 154 6.63 0.62 -20.88
C ARG A 154 7.64 -0.40 -20.37
N THR A 155 8.40 -0.11 -19.31
CA THR A 155 9.41 -1.06 -18.76
C THR A 155 10.39 -1.59 -19.82
N GLU A 156 10.69 -0.81 -20.86
CA GLU A 156 11.56 -1.24 -21.96
C GLU A 156 13.05 -0.96 -21.65
N GLY A 157 13.83 -2.02 -21.39
CA GLY A 157 15.28 -2.15 -21.61
C GLY A 157 16.25 -1.08 -21.06
N LEU A 158 17.55 -1.23 -21.37
CA LEU A 158 18.67 -0.34 -20.97
C LEU A 158 19.19 0.69 -22.00
N PRO A 159 18.89 0.66 -23.34
CA PRO A 159 19.54 1.58 -24.28
C PRO A 159 19.12 3.03 -24.02
N LEU A 160 19.96 4.02 -24.30
CA LEU A 160 19.63 5.44 -24.02
C LEU A 160 18.39 5.92 -24.82
N TYR A 161 18.32 5.55 -26.10
CA TYR A 161 17.23 5.92 -27.01
C TYR A 161 16.41 4.69 -27.47
N PRO A 162 15.08 4.81 -27.58
CA PRO A 162 14.25 3.80 -28.24
C PRO A 162 14.61 3.63 -29.72
N ALA A 163 14.44 2.41 -30.25
CA ALA A 163 14.72 2.10 -31.66
C ALA A 163 13.89 2.96 -32.64
N SER A 164 12.67 3.33 -32.25
CA SER A 164 11.74 4.15 -33.03
C SER A 164 12.27 5.55 -33.35
N CYS A 165 13.21 6.09 -32.57
CA CYS A 165 13.80 7.41 -32.80
C CYS A 165 15.28 7.38 -33.21
N ALA A 166 15.88 6.20 -33.42
CA ALA A 166 17.33 6.08 -33.70
C ALA A 166 17.79 6.85 -34.95
N LYS A 167 16.96 6.88 -36.01
CA LYS A 167 17.22 7.68 -37.22
C LYS A 167 17.21 9.19 -36.93
N ALA A 168 16.27 9.66 -36.10
CA ALA A 168 16.18 11.06 -35.70
C ALA A 168 17.41 11.50 -34.88
N VAL A 169 17.85 10.68 -33.92
CA VAL A 169 19.07 10.93 -33.13
C VAL A 169 20.30 11.06 -34.04
N THR A 170 20.44 10.16 -35.01
CA THR A 170 21.55 10.18 -35.96
C THR A 170 21.52 11.44 -36.82
N ALA A 171 20.36 11.78 -37.38
CA ALA A 171 20.21 12.97 -38.21
C ALA A 171 20.46 14.27 -37.44
N ILE A 172 19.97 14.40 -36.20
CA ILE A 172 20.19 15.63 -35.41
C ILE A 172 21.67 15.82 -35.08
N ARG A 173 22.42 14.75 -34.80
CA ARG A 173 23.88 14.83 -34.59
C ARG A 173 24.62 15.39 -35.80
N GLU A 174 24.13 15.15 -37.00
CA GLU A 174 24.69 15.68 -38.25
C GLU A 174 24.20 17.11 -38.55
N MET A 175 22.93 17.41 -38.24
CA MET A 175 22.29 18.68 -38.59
C MET A 175 22.52 19.80 -37.58
N SER A 176 22.59 19.49 -36.29
CA SER A 176 22.70 20.49 -35.23
C SER A 176 23.23 19.90 -33.91
N LYS A 177 24.52 20.16 -33.64
CA LYS A 177 25.16 19.77 -32.38
C LYS A 177 24.43 20.31 -31.13
N PRO A 178 24.01 21.59 -31.06
CA PRO A 178 23.30 22.11 -29.88
C PRO A 178 22.00 21.36 -29.56
N TYR A 179 21.24 20.96 -30.58
CA TYR A 179 20.03 20.14 -30.37
C TYR A 179 20.38 18.69 -29.99
N ALA A 180 21.43 18.12 -30.59
CA ALA A 180 21.88 16.77 -30.25
C ALA A 180 22.28 16.67 -28.77
N ASP A 181 23.15 17.57 -28.31
CA ASP A 181 23.63 17.59 -26.92
C ASP A 181 22.48 17.84 -25.94
N CYS A 182 21.54 18.72 -26.31
CA CYS A 182 20.35 19.04 -25.51
C CYS A 182 19.40 17.83 -25.35
N MET A 183 19.13 17.10 -26.43
CA MET A 183 18.31 15.89 -26.38
C MET A 183 19.00 14.73 -25.65
N GLU A 184 20.33 14.66 -25.73
CA GLU A 184 21.13 13.67 -25.01
C GLU A 184 21.14 13.93 -23.50
N ALA A 185 21.29 15.18 -23.07
CA ALA A 185 21.14 15.56 -21.67
C ALA A 185 19.74 15.22 -21.14
N PHE A 186 18.67 15.49 -21.91
CA PHE A 186 17.31 15.11 -21.56
C PHE A 186 17.14 13.59 -21.39
N ALA A 187 17.62 12.81 -22.36
CA ALA A 187 17.49 11.35 -22.33
C ALA A 187 18.26 10.71 -21.16
N LEU A 188 19.49 11.19 -20.89
CA LEU A 188 20.30 10.73 -19.77
C LEU A 188 19.65 11.08 -18.42
N ALA A 189 19.13 12.30 -18.27
CA ALA A 189 18.44 12.71 -17.06
C ALA A 189 17.22 11.83 -16.77
N ARG A 190 16.44 11.52 -17.81
CA ARG A 190 15.32 10.56 -17.71
C ARG A 190 15.79 9.18 -17.29
N GLN A 191 16.83 8.64 -17.92
CA GLN A 191 17.36 7.33 -17.58
C GLN A 191 17.82 7.23 -16.11
N ILE A 192 18.55 8.24 -15.63
CA ILE A 192 19.03 8.31 -14.24
C ILE A 192 17.86 8.35 -13.26
N SER A 193 16.82 9.15 -13.53
CA SER A 193 15.67 9.28 -12.63
C SER A 193 14.91 7.97 -12.40
N ILE A 194 14.94 7.04 -13.36
CA ILE A 194 14.20 5.77 -13.30
C ILE A 194 15.08 4.63 -12.79
N HIS A 195 16.29 4.53 -13.36
CA HIS A 195 17.13 3.35 -13.20
C HIS A 195 18.28 3.57 -12.21
N GLN A 196 18.39 4.76 -11.60
CA GLN A 196 19.45 5.14 -10.65
C GLN A 196 20.85 4.83 -11.22
N THR A 197 21.05 5.10 -12.50
CA THR A 197 22.31 4.86 -13.22
C THR A 197 23.39 5.90 -12.85
N ASP A 198 24.63 5.64 -13.29
CA ASP A 198 25.77 6.55 -13.12
C ASP A 198 25.48 7.96 -13.68
N THR A 199 25.68 8.98 -12.84
CA THR A 199 25.43 10.39 -13.17
C THR A 199 26.61 11.07 -13.86
N ARG A 200 27.82 10.46 -13.86
CA ARG A 200 29.04 11.06 -14.42
C ARG A 200 28.91 11.45 -15.90
N PRO A 201 28.38 10.61 -16.82
CA PRO A 201 28.25 10.99 -18.23
C PRO A 201 27.35 12.20 -18.45
N LEU A 202 26.28 12.32 -17.66
CA LEU A 202 25.40 13.48 -17.71
C LEU A 202 26.12 14.73 -17.22
N ASN A 203 26.85 14.63 -16.09
CA ASN A 203 27.59 15.77 -15.56
C ASN A 203 28.68 16.25 -16.55
N GLU A 204 29.46 15.33 -17.13
CA GLU A 204 30.48 15.68 -18.13
C GLU A 204 29.88 16.36 -19.36
N LEU A 205 28.72 15.89 -19.83
CA LEU A 205 28.01 16.49 -20.97
C LEU A 205 27.59 17.93 -20.67
N ILE A 206 26.84 18.17 -19.59
CA ILE A 206 26.31 19.50 -19.28
C ILE A 206 27.39 20.54 -19.00
N GLU A 207 28.57 20.12 -18.52
CA GLU A 207 29.70 21.03 -18.30
C GLU A 207 30.39 21.49 -19.60
N GLN A 208 30.23 20.73 -20.68
CA GLN A 208 30.83 21.01 -21.98
C GLN A 208 29.85 21.66 -22.96
N MET A 209 28.56 21.73 -22.62
CA MET A 209 27.53 22.32 -23.47
C MET A 209 27.71 23.83 -23.59
N ASP A 210 27.58 24.34 -24.81
CA ASP A 210 27.47 25.78 -25.04
C ASP A 210 26.05 26.26 -24.73
N LEU A 211 25.87 26.81 -23.53
CA LEU A 211 24.58 27.32 -23.06
C LEU A 211 24.04 28.47 -23.92
N SER A 212 24.91 29.24 -24.57
CA SER A 212 24.50 30.39 -25.40
C SER A 212 23.80 29.96 -26.68
N GLU A 213 24.17 28.79 -27.22
CA GLU A 213 23.58 28.16 -28.41
C GLU A 213 22.55 27.06 -28.06
N CYS A 214 22.43 26.68 -26.79
CA CYS A 214 21.49 25.66 -26.34
C CYS A 214 20.04 26.07 -26.62
N PRO A 215 19.25 25.22 -27.32
CA PRO A 215 17.88 25.57 -27.72
C PRO A 215 16.87 25.52 -26.57
N VAL A 216 17.12 24.69 -25.56
CA VAL A 216 16.24 24.44 -24.42
C VAL A 216 17.06 24.37 -23.14
N LEU A 217 17.23 25.51 -22.49
CA LEU A 217 18.02 25.66 -21.27
C LEU A 217 17.48 24.81 -20.12
N GLY A 218 16.17 24.66 -19.99
CA GLY A 218 15.64 23.93 -18.83
C GLY A 218 15.90 22.43 -18.84
N PHE A 219 16.21 21.81 -20.00
CA PHE A 219 16.69 20.41 -20.03
C PHE A 219 18.05 20.31 -19.35
N VAL A 220 18.93 21.27 -19.63
CA VAL A 220 20.25 21.35 -19.00
C VAL A 220 20.11 21.72 -17.52
N PHE A 221 19.20 22.63 -17.17
CA PHE A 221 18.91 22.96 -15.77
C PHE A 221 18.45 21.73 -14.98
N THR A 222 17.45 20.99 -15.50
CA THR A 222 16.92 19.80 -14.84
C THR A 222 18.00 18.73 -14.68
N ALA A 223 18.84 18.54 -15.71
CA ALA A 223 20.00 17.66 -15.63
C ALA A 223 21.01 18.11 -14.55
N ALA A 224 21.33 19.41 -14.49
CA ALA A 224 22.23 19.98 -13.49
C ALA A 224 21.72 19.78 -12.06
N VAL A 225 20.42 20.02 -11.82
CA VAL A 225 19.77 19.77 -10.52
C VAL A 225 19.85 18.29 -10.15
N LEU A 226 19.53 17.40 -11.09
CA LEU A 226 19.55 15.94 -10.86
C LEU A 226 20.93 15.42 -10.44
N VAL A 227 22.01 15.93 -11.05
CA VAL A 227 23.39 15.54 -10.72
C VAL A 227 24.03 16.39 -9.61
N GLY A 228 23.31 17.38 -9.09
CA GLY A 228 23.80 18.28 -8.03
C GLY A 228 24.85 19.31 -8.49
N ASN A 229 24.96 19.61 -9.78
CA ASN A 229 25.90 20.60 -10.31
C ASN A 229 25.34 22.02 -10.21
N LYS A 230 25.49 22.62 -9.02
CA LYS A 230 25.01 23.98 -8.73
C LYS A 230 25.61 25.06 -9.64
N ARG A 231 26.87 24.88 -10.07
CA ARG A 231 27.56 25.84 -10.94
C ARG A 231 26.83 25.96 -12.29
N VAL A 232 26.62 24.81 -12.96
CA VAL A 232 25.91 24.78 -14.25
C VAL A 232 24.47 25.25 -14.10
N ALA A 233 23.78 24.87 -13.01
CA ALA A 233 22.42 25.35 -12.76
C ALA A 233 22.35 26.89 -12.69
N ARG A 234 23.27 27.55 -11.98
CA ARG A 234 23.37 29.02 -11.91
C ARG A 234 23.71 29.64 -13.26
N GLU A 235 24.68 29.07 -13.98
CA GLU A 235 25.05 29.54 -15.33
C GLU A 235 23.86 29.49 -16.30
N VAL A 236 23.06 28.42 -16.24
CA VAL A 236 21.83 28.30 -17.02
C VAL A 236 20.83 29.42 -16.71
N ILE A 237 20.61 29.74 -15.44
CA ILE A 237 19.72 30.86 -15.05
C ILE A 237 20.28 32.21 -15.50
N SER A 238 21.60 32.42 -15.39
CA SER A 238 22.25 33.64 -15.87
C SER A 238 22.03 33.84 -17.38
N VAL A 239 22.19 32.77 -18.18
CA VAL A 239 21.93 32.80 -19.63
C VAL A 239 20.43 33.00 -19.91
N LEU A 240 19.54 32.40 -19.14
CA LEU A 240 18.09 32.61 -19.25
C LEU A 240 17.72 34.10 -19.03
N CYS A 241 18.24 34.71 -17.96
CA CYS A 241 18.06 36.12 -17.65
C CYS A 241 18.58 37.03 -18.76
N ALA A 242 19.75 36.72 -19.32
CA ALA A 242 20.33 37.48 -20.44
C ALA A 242 19.48 37.35 -21.72
N ARG A 243 19.06 36.12 -22.06
CA ARG A 243 18.30 35.81 -23.29
C ARG A 243 16.88 36.37 -23.26
N PHE A 244 16.26 36.44 -22.08
CA PHE A 244 14.86 36.81 -21.91
C PHE A 244 14.64 38.00 -20.97
N HIS A 245 15.60 38.92 -20.90
CA HIS A 245 15.59 40.07 -19.97
C HIS A 245 14.27 40.88 -19.95
N GLY A 246 13.61 41.03 -21.10
CA GLY A 246 12.34 41.76 -21.23
C GLY A 246 11.08 40.89 -21.20
N HIS A 247 11.17 39.60 -20.91
CA HIS A 247 10.04 38.69 -20.96
C HIS A 247 9.20 38.78 -19.66
N PRO A 248 7.86 38.93 -19.73
CA PRO A 248 7.02 39.12 -18.54
C PRO A 248 7.07 37.96 -17.55
N ASN A 249 7.25 36.73 -18.04
CA ASN A 249 7.33 35.53 -17.20
C ASN A 249 8.75 35.21 -16.67
N LEU A 250 9.74 36.10 -16.83
CA LEU A 250 11.11 35.80 -16.42
C LEU A 250 11.21 35.55 -14.90
N ALA A 251 10.66 36.44 -14.08
CA ALA A 251 10.68 36.31 -12.62
C ALA A 251 10.03 34.99 -12.16
N ALA A 252 8.85 34.67 -12.69
CA ALA A 252 8.14 33.43 -12.39
C ALA A 252 8.91 32.17 -12.84
N THR A 253 9.56 32.20 -14.01
CA THR A 253 10.38 31.07 -14.50
C THR A 253 11.57 30.81 -13.59
N VAL A 254 12.27 31.85 -13.15
CA VAL A 254 13.41 31.72 -12.23
C VAL A 254 12.93 31.30 -10.83
N ALA A 255 11.74 31.74 -10.39
CA ALA A 255 11.13 31.26 -9.16
C ALA A 255 10.82 29.75 -9.21
N MET A 256 10.26 29.26 -10.32
CA MET A 256 10.06 27.81 -10.53
C MET A 256 11.37 27.05 -10.50
N ALA A 257 12.43 27.59 -11.11
CA ALA A 257 13.76 26.99 -11.07
C ALA A 257 14.31 26.90 -9.64
N ALA A 258 14.20 27.97 -8.86
CA ALA A 258 14.62 27.99 -7.45
C ALA A 258 13.86 26.96 -6.60
N ILE A 259 12.55 26.81 -6.83
CA ILE A 259 11.73 25.76 -6.19
C ILE A 259 12.22 24.37 -6.61
N GLN A 260 12.34 24.12 -7.92
CA GLN A 260 12.76 22.82 -8.45
C GLN A 260 14.15 22.40 -7.94
N ALA A 261 15.09 23.35 -7.81
CA ALA A 261 16.43 23.10 -7.27
C ALA A 261 16.50 23.13 -5.73
N CYS A 262 15.43 23.57 -5.06
CA CYS A 262 15.44 23.92 -3.64
C CYS A 262 16.56 24.92 -3.28
N ASP A 263 16.88 25.87 -4.17
CA ASP A 263 18.01 26.78 -4.04
C ASP A 263 17.59 28.23 -4.33
N LEU A 264 17.51 29.05 -3.27
CA LEU A 264 17.13 30.46 -3.35
C LEU A 264 18.22 31.33 -3.96
N GLU A 265 19.48 30.89 -3.99
CA GLU A 265 20.56 31.69 -4.58
C GLU A 265 20.37 31.89 -6.09
N LEU A 266 19.55 31.07 -6.75
CA LEU A 266 19.21 31.24 -8.17
C LEU A 266 18.43 32.53 -8.44
N ILE A 267 17.73 33.06 -7.43
CA ILE A 267 16.98 34.32 -7.51
C ILE A 267 17.94 35.53 -7.62
N GLU A 268 19.19 35.40 -7.17
CA GLU A 268 20.19 36.46 -7.25
C GLU A 268 20.62 36.79 -8.69
N GLU A 269 20.42 35.87 -9.63
CA GLU A 269 20.69 36.10 -11.06
C GLU A 269 19.62 36.99 -11.73
N LEU A 270 18.48 37.25 -11.07
CA LEU A 270 17.48 38.20 -11.55
C LEU A 270 17.95 39.66 -11.34
N PRO A 271 17.58 40.58 -12.26
CA PRO A 271 17.67 42.01 -12.01
C PRO A 271 16.90 42.42 -10.75
N ASP A 272 17.42 43.37 -9.96
CA ASP A 272 16.86 43.76 -8.65
C ASP A 272 15.33 43.97 -8.64
N PRO A 273 14.70 44.68 -9.61
CA PRO A 273 13.25 44.87 -9.60
C PRO A 273 12.46 43.57 -9.78
N LEU A 274 12.99 42.62 -10.56
CA LEU A 274 12.35 41.32 -10.77
C LEU A 274 12.60 40.37 -9.60
N ARG A 275 13.70 40.57 -8.88
CA ARG A 275 14.01 39.82 -7.66
C ARG A 275 12.99 40.08 -6.57
N GLU A 276 12.64 41.34 -6.33
CA GLU A 276 11.60 41.72 -5.36
C GLU A 276 10.25 41.08 -5.72
N VAL A 277 9.86 41.16 -6.99
CA VAL A 277 8.62 40.53 -7.49
C VAL A 277 8.62 39.02 -7.29
N ALA A 278 9.75 38.34 -7.56
CA ALA A 278 9.84 36.90 -7.32
C ALA A 278 9.66 36.56 -5.82
N MET A 279 10.30 37.31 -4.92
CA MET A 279 10.21 37.06 -3.47
C MET A 279 8.83 37.34 -2.86
N GLU A 280 7.93 38.02 -3.57
CA GLU A 280 6.53 38.17 -3.17
C GLU A 280 5.72 36.88 -3.34
N LEU A 281 6.17 35.94 -4.18
CA LEU A 281 5.49 34.67 -4.46
C LEU A 281 5.46 33.77 -3.21
N PRO A 282 4.28 33.26 -2.79
CA PRO A 282 4.15 32.43 -1.60
C PRO A 282 5.05 31.19 -1.61
N GLU A 283 5.25 30.55 -2.75
CA GLU A 283 6.08 29.35 -2.90
C GLU A 283 7.55 29.60 -2.53
N LEU A 284 8.09 30.75 -2.93
CA LEU A 284 9.45 31.14 -2.55
C LEU A 284 9.54 31.56 -1.08
N GLN A 285 8.49 32.15 -0.53
CA GLN A 285 8.41 32.46 0.90
C GLN A 285 8.33 31.19 1.76
N VAL A 286 7.70 30.11 1.25
CA VAL A 286 7.73 28.79 1.89
C VAL A 286 9.15 28.23 1.85
N LEU A 287 9.83 28.30 0.70
CA LEU A 287 11.22 27.85 0.56
C LEU A 287 12.18 28.61 1.50
N ASP A 288 12.03 29.93 1.62
CA ASP A 288 12.84 30.77 2.51
C ASP A 288 12.59 30.46 3.99
N ALA A 289 11.31 30.36 4.39
CA ALA A 289 10.95 30.00 5.76
C ALA A 289 11.44 28.58 6.14
N MET A 290 11.37 27.64 5.20
CA MET A 290 11.89 26.28 5.37
C MET A 290 13.42 26.27 5.51
N ASN A 291 14.15 27.00 4.66
CA ASN A 291 15.61 27.07 4.72
C ASN A 291 16.12 27.79 5.97
N SER A 292 15.40 28.80 6.46
CA SER A 292 15.72 29.53 7.69
C SER A 292 15.24 28.83 8.97
N GLY A 293 14.42 27.77 8.86
CA GLY A 293 13.82 27.08 10.01
C GLY A 293 12.83 27.94 10.81
N ASN A 294 12.26 28.98 10.20
CA ASN A 294 11.36 29.91 10.87
C ASN A 294 9.90 29.43 10.78
N THR A 295 9.43 28.72 11.81
CA THR A 295 8.06 28.18 11.88
C THR A 295 6.96 29.23 11.70
N ASN A 296 7.12 30.42 12.28
CA ASN A 296 6.09 31.48 12.17
C ASN A 296 6.00 32.03 10.74
N ALA A 297 7.15 32.24 10.09
CA ALA A 297 7.18 32.63 8.69
C ALA A 297 6.60 31.51 7.80
N LEU A 298 6.91 30.25 8.10
CA LEU A 298 6.42 29.11 7.33
C LEU A 298 4.89 29.01 7.38
N LEU A 299 4.30 29.14 8.57
CA LEU A 299 2.84 29.17 8.75
C LEU A 299 2.20 30.33 7.97
N ALA A 300 2.79 31.52 8.01
CA ALA A 300 2.28 32.68 7.27
C ALA A 300 2.37 32.47 5.75
N SER A 301 3.47 31.92 5.25
CA SER A 301 3.67 31.62 3.83
C SER A 301 2.72 30.54 3.32
N ILE A 302 2.48 29.48 4.10
CA ILE A 302 1.52 28.43 3.75
C ILE A 302 0.09 28.99 3.70
N ALA A 303 -0.28 29.84 4.67
CA ALA A 303 -1.60 30.48 4.66
C ALA A 303 -1.82 31.36 3.42
N LYS A 304 -0.77 32.04 2.94
CA LYS A 304 -0.83 32.77 1.66
C LYS A 304 -0.97 31.82 0.47
N LEU A 305 -0.20 30.72 0.45
CA LEU A 305 -0.24 29.73 -0.63
C LEU A 305 -1.64 29.10 -0.78
N GLN A 306 -2.32 28.80 0.34
CA GLN A 306 -3.67 28.26 0.35
C GLN A 306 -4.76 29.29 -0.01
N ASN A 307 -4.44 30.58 -0.06
CA ASN A 307 -5.39 31.62 -0.46
C ASN A 307 -5.47 31.72 -1.99
N ALA A 308 -6.65 31.46 -2.54
CA ALA A 308 -6.90 31.51 -3.99
C ALA A 308 -6.72 32.90 -4.63
N GLU A 309 -6.78 33.97 -3.83
CA GLU A 309 -6.53 35.34 -4.30
C GLU A 309 -5.05 35.72 -4.36
N SER A 310 -4.15 34.88 -3.82
CA SER A 310 -2.70 35.11 -3.87
C SER A 310 -2.14 34.91 -5.29
N PRO A 311 -1.06 35.61 -5.65
CA PRO A 311 -0.38 35.44 -6.94
C PRO A 311 0.47 34.16 -6.93
N ASN A 312 -0.16 33.00 -6.85
CA ASN A 312 0.52 31.71 -6.84
C ASN A 312 1.12 31.39 -8.22
N LEU A 313 2.23 30.66 -8.22
CA LEU A 313 2.86 30.18 -9.44
C LEU A 313 1.93 29.23 -10.17
N HIS A 314 1.74 29.51 -11.46
CA HIS A 314 0.96 28.66 -12.34
C HIS A 314 1.80 28.26 -13.56
N TRP A 315 1.54 27.08 -14.11
CA TRP A 315 2.36 26.47 -15.16
C TRP A 315 2.37 27.27 -16.49
N ASP A 316 1.44 28.20 -16.69
CA ASP A 316 1.42 29.11 -17.84
C ASP A 316 2.30 30.36 -17.66
N MET A 317 2.78 30.61 -16.43
CA MET A 317 3.68 31.72 -16.08
C MET A 317 5.16 31.37 -16.30
N VAL A 318 5.45 30.58 -17.33
CA VAL A 318 6.82 30.13 -17.68
C VAL A 318 7.24 30.66 -19.05
N ILE A 319 8.52 30.93 -19.22
CA ILE A 319 9.12 31.13 -20.55
C ILE A 319 9.11 29.81 -21.30
N ARG A 320 8.49 29.80 -22.48
CA ARG A 320 8.47 28.63 -23.36
C ARG A 320 9.63 28.74 -24.35
N GLU A 321 10.59 27.83 -24.22
CA GLU A 321 11.80 27.78 -25.04
C GLU A 321 11.54 27.12 -26.42
N ARG A 322 12.53 27.20 -27.33
CA ARG A 322 12.39 26.88 -28.75
C ARG A 322 12.39 25.37 -29.05
N LEU A 323 11.50 24.62 -28.43
CA LEU A 323 11.11 23.27 -28.86
C LEU A 323 9.67 23.31 -29.40
N LEU A 324 9.33 22.49 -30.41
CA LEU A 324 7.94 22.39 -30.84
C LEU A 324 7.11 21.87 -29.65
N LYS A 325 6.25 22.75 -29.13
CA LYS A 325 5.34 22.42 -28.03
C LYS A 325 4.41 21.32 -28.51
N ILE A 326 4.58 20.12 -27.98
CA ILE A 326 3.93 18.94 -28.51
C ILE A 326 3.00 18.26 -27.53
N THR A 327 3.18 18.31 -26.22
CA THR A 327 2.22 17.64 -25.33
C THR A 327 1.21 18.60 -24.68
N TRP A 328 0.03 18.07 -24.32
CA TRP A 328 -1.09 18.79 -23.70
C TRP A 328 -1.10 18.69 -22.16
N ARG A 329 -0.43 17.69 -21.57
CA ARG A 329 -0.61 17.42 -20.15
C ARG A 329 0.04 18.51 -19.30
N ARG A 330 -0.64 18.83 -18.19
CA ARG A 330 -0.22 19.68 -17.06
C ARG A 330 1.14 19.30 -16.44
N TRP A 331 1.84 18.31 -17.01
CA TRP A 331 3.08 17.69 -16.53
C TRP A 331 4.19 17.72 -17.60
N ASP A 332 3.97 18.39 -18.74
CA ASP A 332 5.01 18.66 -19.75
C ASP A 332 5.91 19.81 -19.30
N THR A 333 6.57 19.56 -18.18
CA THR A 333 7.45 20.48 -17.47
C THR A 333 8.88 19.92 -17.51
N GLY A 334 9.32 19.46 -18.68
CA GLY A 334 10.67 18.92 -18.83
C GLY A 334 11.77 19.94 -18.57
N THR A 335 11.43 21.22 -18.39
CA THR A 335 12.39 22.31 -18.23
C THR A 335 12.23 23.06 -16.91
N TRP A 336 11.02 23.58 -16.67
CA TRP A 336 10.69 24.42 -15.52
C TRP A 336 9.35 23.96 -14.97
N ARG A 337 9.34 23.46 -13.74
CA ARG A 337 8.14 22.86 -13.15
C ARG A 337 7.75 23.52 -11.83
N VAL A 338 6.45 23.66 -11.62
CA VAL A 338 5.87 23.79 -10.28
C VAL A 338 5.45 22.39 -9.84
N PRO A 339 5.80 21.97 -8.62
CA PRO A 339 5.24 20.77 -8.00
C PRO A 339 3.71 20.72 -8.09
N TYR A 340 3.15 19.54 -8.35
CA TYR A 340 1.70 19.35 -8.36
C TYR A 340 1.07 19.68 -6.98
N SER A 341 1.74 19.26 -5.91
CA SER A 341 1.53 19.75 -4.56
C SER A 341 2.89 20.04 -3.92
N LEU A 342 3.19 21.33 -3.75
CA LEU A 342 4.46 21.80 -3.18
C LEU A 342 4.66 21.29 -1.75
N LEU A 343 3.60 21.35 -0.93
CA LEU A 343 3.67 20.98 0.48
C LEU A 343 3.86 19.47 0.64
N ALA A 344 3.23 18.65 -0.21
CA ALA A 344 3.43 17.21 -0.23
C ALA A 344 4.84 16.82 -0.69
N GLU A 345 5.34 17.39 -1.78
CA GLU A 345 6.70 17.11 -2.29
C GLU A 345 7.80 17.48 -1.27
N TRP A 346 7.56 18.50 -0.44
CA TRP A 346 8.48 18.94 0.61
C TRP A 346 8.10 18.49 2.02
N ALA A 347 7.16 17.56 2.16
CA ALA A 347 6.63 17.16 3.47
C ALA A 347 7.72 16.71 4.44
N THR A 348 8.72 15.95 3.97
CA THR A 348 9.86 15.48 4.79
C THR A 348 10.68 16.61 5.42
N ARG A 349 10.65 17.82 4.85
CA ARG A 349 11.35 19.02 5.34
C ARG A 349 10.41 19.97 6.10
N ILE A 350 9.16 20.08 5.67
CA ILE A 350 8.16 21.00 6.24
C ILE A 350 7.57 20.44 7.53
N VAL A 351 7.13 19.17 7.54
CA VAL A 351 6.43 18.55 8.67
C VAL A 351 7.22 18.66 9.99
N PRO A 352 8.55 18.42 10.02
CA PRO A 352 9.34 18.59 11.24
C PRO A 352 9.38 20.00 11.82
N LEU A 353 9.13 21.02 10.99
CA LEU A 353 9.14 22.43 11.40
C LEU A 353 7.77 22.91 11.89
N LEU A 354 6.72 22.15 11.61
CA LEU A 354 5.35 22.50 11.96
C LEU A 354 4.93 21.91 13.31
N PRO A 355 4.15 22.64 14.11
CA PRO A 355 3.54 22.08 15.30
C PRO A 355 2.47 21.05 14.93
N ALA A 356 2.14 20.17 15.89
CA ALA A 356 0.99 19.29 15.77
C ALA A 356 -0.31 20.09 15.61
N GLY A 357 -1.11 19.75 14.59
CA GLY A 357 -2.34 20.46 14.26
C GLY A 357 -2.85 20.09 12.88
N ASP A 358 -4.01 20.63 12.52
CA ASP A 358 -4.73 20.22 11.31
C ASP A 358 -3.93 20.48 10.03
N LEU A 359 -3.15 21.57 9.96
CA LEU A 359 -2.30 21.85 8.80
C LEU A 359 -1.22 20.78 8.60
N ARG A 360 -0.55 20.36 9.67
CA ARG A 360 0.49 19.32 9.59
C ARG A 360 -0.12 17.97 9.20
N ASP A 361 -1.32 17.68 9.74
CA ASP A 361 -2.08 16.48 9.41
C ASP A 361 -2.48 16.46 7.91
N GLU A 362 -2.97 17.58 7.37
CA GLU A 362 -3.35 17.73 5.96
C GLU A 362 -2.17 17.46 5.03
N ILE A 363 -1.00 18.05 5.32
CA ILE A 363 0.22 17.85 4.54
C ILE A 363 0.69 16.39 4.57
N LEU A 364 0.58 15.71 5.72
CA LEU A 364 0.93 14.30 5.84
C LEU A 364 0.04 13.41 4.97
N VAL A 365 -1.27 13.65 5.00
CA VAL A 365 -2.25 12.92 4.18
C VAL A 365 -1.97 13.14 2.69
N ASP A 366 -1.79 14.39 2.27
CA ASP A 366 -1.52 14.73 0.86
C ASP A 366 -0.22 14.09 0.36
N ALA A 367 0.84 14.12 1.18
CA ALA A 367 2.12 13.48 0.86
C ALA A 367 2.00 11.96 0.69
N SER A 368 1.22 11.29 1.54
CA SER A 368 0.96 9.86 1.42
C SER A 368 0.18 9.52 0.15
N CYS A 369 -0.82 10.31 -0.20
CA CYS A 369 -1.63 10.11 -1.41
C CYS A 369 -0.83 10.26 -2.71
N MET A 370 0.23 11.08 -2.72
CA MET A 370 1.08 11.25 -3.90
C MET A 370 1.96 10.02 -4.21
N GLY A 371 2.29 9.19 -3.21
CA GLY A 371 2.92 7.87 -3.38
C GLY A 371 4.29 7.83 -4.09
N CYS A 372 4.93 8.97 -4.37
CA CYS A 372 6.11 9.07 -5.24
C CYS A 372 7.40 9.53 -4.56
N PHE A 373 7.42 9.65 -3.22
CA PHE A 373 8.59 10.10 -2.46
C PHE A 373 8.98 9.12 -1.34
N ASP A 374 10.21 9.21 -0.83
CA ASP A 374 10.63 8.45 0.35
C ASP A 374 9.89 8.95 1.59
N MET A 375 8.87 8.19 2.00
CA MET A 375 8.00 8.52 3.13
C MET A 375 8.55 8.03 4.48
N LYS A 376 9.63 7.23 4.50
CA LYS A 376 10.20 6.69 5.75
C LYS A 376 10.58 7.77 6.78
N PRO A 377 11.11 8.95 6.39
CA PRO A 377 11.38 10.03 7.34
C PRO A 377 10.13 10.57 8.03
N LEU A 378 8.94 10.35 7.46
CA LEU A 378 7.65 10.82 7.98
C LEU A 378 6.98 9.82 8.92
N THR A 379 7.49 8.58 9.02
CA THR A 379 6.92 7.52 9.87
C THR A 379 6.60 7.97 11.31
N PRO A 380 7.49 8.66 12.05
CA PRO A 380 7.17 9.10 13.41
C PRO A 380 5.96 10.04 13.48
N TYR A 381 5.75 10.86 12.46
CA TYR A 381 4.64 11.81 12.38
C TYR A 381 3.33 11.12 11.98
N PHE A 382 3.37 10.07 11.16
CA PHE A 382 2.22 9.21 10.91
C PHE A 382 1.80 8.47 12.18
N CYS A 383 2.76 7.94 12.95
CA CYS A 383 2.47 7.35 14.26
C CYS A 383 1.85 8.36 15.22
N GLU A 384 2.40 9.58 15.30
CA GLU A 384 1.84 10.65 16.13
C GLU A 384 0.41 11.00 15.70
N LEU A 385 0.15 11.14 14.39
CA LEU A 385 -1.17 11.38 13.84
C LEU A 385 -2.16 10.27 14.22
N PHE A 386 -1.78 9.01 14.03
CA PHE A 386 -2.60 7.86 14.40
C PHE A 386 -2.87 7.82 15.90
N ASN A 387 -1.86 8.05 16.73
CA ASN A 387 -2.01 8.05 18.19
C ASN A 387 -3.00 9.12 18.67
N ARG A 388 -3.09 10.26 17.98
CA ARG A 388 -4.08 11.31 18.28
C ARG A 388 -5.46 11.03 17.66
N LYS A 389 -5.50 10.40 16.48
CA LYS A 389 -6.69 10.16 15.65
C LYS A 389 -6.65 8.71 15.09
N PRO A 390 -7.03 7.68 15.88
CA PRO A 390 -6.85 6.27 15.53
C PRO A 390 -7.93 5.75 14.56
N THR A 391 -7.91 6.26 13.33
CA THR A 391 -8.88 5.89 12.28
C THR A 391 -8.24 4.97 11.24
N SER A 392 -9.08 4.20 10.52
CA SER A 392 -8.65 3.40 9.37
C SER A 392 -7.85 4.20 8.34
N ALA A 393 -8.37 5.37 7.97
CA ALA A 393 -7.73 6.25 6.99
C ALA A 393 -6.32 6.70 7.42
N ASN A 394 -6.10 6.95 8.71
CA ASN A 394 -4.78 7.32 9.22
C ASN A 394 -3.87 6.09 9.39
N PHE A 395 -4.44 4.94 9.72
CA PHE A 395 -3.70 3.67 9.80
C PHE A 395 -3.09 3.31 8.45
N THR A 396 -3.86 3.47 7.36
CA THR A 396 -3.41 3.16 5.99
C THR A 396 -2.29 4.06 5.47
N LEU A 397 -1.97 5.18 6.14
CA LEU A 397 -0.84 6.04 5.75
C LEU A 397 0.51 5.40 6.11
N MET A 398 0.52 4.45 7.06
CA MET A 398 1.71 3.73 7.50
C MET A 398 1.93 2.51 6.60
N ASN A 399 2.56 2.69 5.44
CA ASN A 399 2.89 1.64 4.45
C ASN A 399 3.83 0.54 4.99
N ASP A 400 3.82 -0.63 4.35
CA ASP A 400 4.73 -1.82 4.32
C ASP A 400 5.39 -2.32 5.63
N ASP A 401 5.94 -1.44 6.48
CA ASP A 401 6.59 -1.77 7.75
C ASP A 401 5.89 -1.03 8.90
N LEU A 402 4.87 -1.67 9.49
CA LEU A 402 4.12 -1.12 10.64
C LEU A 402 5.03 -0.94 11.87
N PRO A 403 5.31 0.30 12.31
CA PRO A 403 6.16 0.58 13.47
C PRO A 403 5.37 0.41 14.77
N LEU A 404 4.93 -0.82 15.07
CA LEU A 404 4.04 -1.12 16.19
C LEU A 404 4.59 -0.58 17.52
N ASP A 405 5.91 -0.56 17.70
CA ASP A 405 6.60 -0.05 18.88
C ASP A 405 6.40 1.46 19.13
N GLN A 406 6.03 2.24 18.11
CA GLN A 406 5.77 3.68 18.20
C GLN A 406 4.28 4.02 18.35
N LEU A 407 3.39 3.04 18.17
CA LEU A 407 1.95 3.25 18.32
C LEU A 407 1.55 3.13 19.79
N ASP A 408 0.60 3.95 20.21
CA ASP A 408 0.07 3.93 21.57
C ASP A 408 -0.92 2.77 21.76
N ASP A 409 -0.87 2.11 22.93
CA ASP A 409 -1.72 0.95 23.24
C ASP A 409 -3.21 1.31 23.23
N GLN A 410 -3.55 2.50 23.71
CA GLN A 410 -4.94 2.97 23.77
C GLN A 410 -5.45 3.32 22.38
N ALA A 411 -4.62 3.96 21.56
CA ALA A 411 -4.92 4.27 20.16
C ALA A 411 -5.16 2.98 19.35
N LEU A 412 -4.26 1.99 19.45
CA LEU A 412 -4.43 0.68 18.80
C LEU A 412 -5.69 -0.04 19.28
N THR A 413 -5.93 -0.04 20.60
CA THR A 413 -7.14 -0.65 21.17
C THR A 413 -8.41 0.02 20.66
N GLN A 414 -8.41 1.35 20.53
CA GLN A 414 -9.54 2.11 20.00
C GLN A 414 -9.78 1.81 18.51
N TYR A 415 -8.71 1.83 17.70
CA TYR A 415 -8.77 1.49 16.28
C TYR A 415 -9.38 0.10 16.04
N ILE A 416 -8.85 -0.93 16.71
CA ILE A 416 -9.36 -2.30 16.57
C ILE A 416 -10.81 -2.42 17.06
N PHE A 417 -11.18 -1.69 18.11
CA PHE A 417 -12.56 -1.65 18.59
C PHE A 417 -13.51 -1.06 17.55
N ASP A 418 -13.13 0.06 16.93
CA ASP A 418 -13.94 0.74 15.92
C ASP A 418 -14.12 -0.14 14.67
N GLU A 419 -13.06 -0.79 14.20
CA GLU A 419 -13.15 -1.74 13.08
C GLU A 419 -14.02 -2.97 13.40
N ALA A 420 -13.93 -3.50 14.62
CA ALA A 420 -14.73 -4.66 15.03
C ALA A 420 -16.22 -4.35 15.23
N THR A 421 -16.58 -3.07 15.35
CA THR A 421 -17.97 -2.62 15.53
C THR A 421 -18.57 -1.99 14.28
N ALA A 422 -17.81 -1.91 13.19
CA ALA A 422 -18.28 -1.43 11.90
C ALA A 422 -19.34 -2.37 11.27
N ASP A 423 -20.15 -1.84 10.35
CA ASP A 423 -21.18 -2.62 9.62
C ASP A 423 -20.58 -3.79 8.82
N SER A 424 -19.35 -3.63 8.33
CA SER A 424 -18.55 -4.64 7.64
C SER A 424 -17.20 -4.74 8.34
N PRO A 425 -17.09 -5.59 9.39
CA PRO A 425 -15.86 -5.68 10.19
C PRO A 425 -14.67 -6.11 9.35
N TYR A 426 -13.68 -5.24 9.23
CA TYR A 426 -12.41 -5.51 8.54
C TYR A 426 -11.29 -4.73 9.22
N CYS A 427 -10.17 -5.38 9.52
CA CYS A 427 -9.03 -4.73 10.13
C CYS A 427 -7.76 -5.13 9.38
N GLY A 428 -7.13 -4.18 8.67
CA GLY A 428 -5.93 -4.45 7.87
C GLY A 428 -4.77 -4.99 8.70
N LEU A 429 -4.68 -4.63 10.00
CA LEU A 429 -3.70 -5.18 10.94
C LEU A 429 -3.91 -6.68 11.22
N LEU A 430 -5.14 -7.17 11.09
CA LEU A 430 -5.57 -8.52 11.49
C LEU A 430 -6.03 -9.36 10.29
N ASP A 431 -5.71 -8.93 9.08
CA ASP A 431 -6.17 -9.57 7.86
C ASP A 431 -5.54 -10.97 7.73
N PRO A 432 -6.35 -12.06 7.77
CA PRO A 432 -5.87 -13.43 7.73
C PRO A 432 -5.06 -13.77 6.46
N GLU A 433 -5.26 -13.05 5.36
CA GLU A 433 -4.51 -13.25 4.11
C GLU A 433 -2.99 -13.07 4.33
N PHE A 434 -2.61 -12.20 5.27
CA PHE A 434 -1.22 -11.87 5.56
C PHE A 434 -0.65 -12.58 6.79
N ALA A 435 -1.42 -13.49 7.41
CA ALA A 435 -1.02 -14.27 8.60
C ALA A 435 -0.36 -13.42 9.71
N PRO A 436 -1.08 -12.45 10.29
CA PRO A 436 -0.53 -11.45 11.19
C PRO A 436 0.05 -12.06 12.47
N ASP A 437 1.20 -11.55 12.94
CA ASP A 437 1.76 -11.92 14.24
C ASP A 437 0.99 -11.20 15.36
N LEU A 438 0.20 -11.95 16.12
CA LEU A 438 -0.61 -11.44 17.24
C LEU A 438 0.18 -11.34 18.55
N GLU A 439 1.37 -11.96 18.63
CA GLU A 439 2.18 -11.97 19.86
C GLU A 439 2.51 -10.57 20.41
N PRO A 440 2.84 -9.56 19.58
CA PRO A 440 3.05 -8.19 20.05
C PRO A 440 1.81 -7.62 20.74
N LEU A 441 0.61 -7.88 20.21
CA LEU A 441 -0.65 -7.37 20.78
C LEU A 441 -0.93 -8.00 22.14
N PHE A 442 -0.64 -9.30 22.29
CA PHE A 442 -0.79 -10.00 23.57
C PHE A 442 0.20 -9.50 24.62
N LYS A 443 1.48 -9.34 24.27
CA LYS A 443 2.50 -8.82 25.19
C LYS A 443 2.19 -7.43 25.71
N ARG A 444 1.49 -6.63 24.90
CA ARG A 444 1.06 -5.25 25.22
C ARG A 444 -0.28 -5.19 25.98
N GLY A 445 -0.94 -6.32 26.21
CA GLY A 445 -2.23 -6.36 26.92
C GLY A 445 -3.41 -5.80 26.13
N ILE A 446 -3.27 -5.62 24.81
CA ILE A 446 -4.32 -5.06 23.94
C ILE A 446 -5.56 -5.97 23.91
N ALA A 447 -5.36 -7.29 23.90
CA ALA A 447 -6.46 -8.26 23.96
C ALA A 447 -7.31 -8.13 25.24
N ASP A 448 -6.68 -7.89 26.39
CA ASP A 448 -7.37 -7.70 27.66
C ASP A 448 -8.13 -6.36 27.67
N ALA A 449 -7.54 -5.30 27.09
CA ALA A 449 -8.18 -4.00 26.96
C ALA A 449 -9.41 -4.03 26.03
N LEU A 450 -9.35 -4.76 24.91
CA LEU A 450 -10.48 -5.00 24.02
C LEU A 450 -11.60 -5.80 24.71
N THR A 451 -11.22 -6.80 25.51
CA THR A 451 -12.19 -7.55 26.34
C THR A 451 -12.90 -6.65 27.34
N ALA A 452 -12.17 -5.73 27.98
CA ALA A 452 -12.75 -4.77 28.90
C ALA A 452 -13.74 -3.81 28.19
N LYS A 453 -13.40 -3.34 26.98
CA LYS A 453 -14.29 -2.50 26.15
C LYS A 453 -15.60 -3.19 25.75
N ALA A 454 -15.66 -4.53 25.73
CA ALA A 454 -16.92 -5.24 25.51
C ALA A 454 -17.98 -4.96 26.60
N ALA A 455 -17.59 -4.36 27.74
CA ALA A 455 -18.53 -3.88 28.75
C ALA A 455 -19.35 -2.67 28.29
N ASP A 456 -18.85 -1.89 27.32
CA ASP A 456 -19.51 -0.68 26.79
C ASP A 456 -20.66 -1.02 25.82
N LEU A 457 -20.73 -2.28 25.38
CA LEU A 457 -21.74 -2.78 24.44
C LEU A 457 -22.80 -3.63 25.16
N THR A 458 -24.02 -3.65 24.61
CA THR A 458 -25.13 -4.45 25.16
C THR A 458 -25.85 -5.25 24.08
N GLY A 459 -26.45 -6.39 24.45
CA GLY A 459 -27.29 -7.20 23.56
C GLY A 459 -26.53 -7.78 22.36
N ASP A 460 -27.15 -7.77 21.19
CA ASP A 460 -26.62 -8.38 19.97
C ASP A 460 -25.33 -7.71 19.47
N ALA A 461 -25.18 -6.40 19.68
CA ALA A 461 -23.96 -5.67 19.34
C ALA A 461 -22.74 -6.21 20.10
N LYS A 462 -22.90 -6.53 21.39
CA LYS A 462 -21.84 -7.16 22.19
C LYS A 462 -21.51 -8.56 21.67
N ASN A 463 -22.52 -9.36 21.34
CA ASN A 463 -22.32 -10.71 20.83
C ASN A 463 -21.62 -10.71 19.46
N SER A 464 -21.97 -9.76 18.59
CA SER A 464 -21.35 -9.56 17.28
C SER A 464 -19.88 -9.13 17.43
N TYR A 465 -19.61 -8.09 18.23
CA TYR A 465 -18.24 -7.63 18.52
C TYR A 465 -17.34 -8.74 19.07
N ILE A 466 -17.82 -9.49 20.08
CA ILE A 466 -17.08 -10.62 20.65
C ILE A 466 -16.87 -11.74 19.61
N GLY A 467 -17.84 -11.93 18.71
CA GLY A 467 -17.73 -12.85 17.57
C GLY A 467 -16.55 -12.46 16.66
N VAL A 468 -16.52 -11.20 16.23
CA VAL A 468 -15.44 -10.66 15.36
C VAL A 468 -14.08 -10.80 16.00
N LEU A 469 -13.91 -10.39 17.27
CA LEU A 469 -12.61 -10.53 17.95
C LEU A 469 -12.17 -12.00 18.13
N THR A 470 -13.12 -12.93 18.21
CA THR A 470 -12.83 -14.37 18.26
C THR A 470 -12.36 -14.86 16.88
N GLU A 471 -13.00 -14.42 15.80
CA GLU A 471 -12.62 -14.75 14.42
C GLU A 471 -11.23 -14.21 14.07
N TRP A 472 -10.88 -13.03 14.56
CA TRP A 472 -9.52 -12.44 14.44
C TRP A 472 -8.49 -13.05 15.40
N GLY A 473 -8.88 -14.01 16.25
CA GLY A 473 -7.97 -14.70 17.16
C GLY A 473 -7.48 -13.88 18.36
N LEU A 474 -8.06 -12.69 18.61
CA LEU A 474 -7.62 -11.79 19.68
C LEU A 474 -8.14 -12.21 21.06
N ILE A 475 -9.35 -12.76 21.14
CA ILE A 475 -9.95 -13.18 22.42
C ILE A 475 -10.61 -14.55 22.30
N ARG A 476 -10.84 -15.18 23.45
CA ARG A 476 -11.67 -16.40 23.54
C ARG A 476 -13.14 -16.03 23.71
N ARG A 477 -14.03 -16.79 23.07
CA ARG A 477 -15.49 -16.64 23.23
C ARG A 477 -15.92 -16.94 24.68
N PRO A 478 -16.76 -16.09 25.33
CA PRO A 478 -17.23 -16.30 26.70
C PRO A 478 -18.04 -17.59 26.90
N GLU A 479 -18.04 -18.12 28.13
CA GLU A 479 -18.83 -19.31 28.51
C GLU A 479 -20.33 -19.09 28.22
N GLY A 480 -20.92 -20.01 27.46
CA GLY A 480 -22.31 -19.93 26.98
C GLY A 480 -22.43 -19.87 25.46
N ILE A 481 -21.34 -19.51 24.79
CA ILE A 481 -21.24 -19.57 23.33
C ILE A 481 -20.06 -20.50 23.00
N ALA A 482 -20.33 -21.80 22.86
CA ALA A 482 -19.30 -22.83 22.72
C ALA A 482 -18.26 -22.44 21.64
N ALA A 483 -16.99 -22.38 22.04
CA ALA A 483 -15.90 -21.86 21.21
C ALA A 483 -15.37 -22.91 20.22
N PHE A 484 -15.33 -24.18 20.66
CA PHE A 484 -14.83 -25.29 19.85
C PHE A 484 -15.97 -26.27 19.53
N ASN A 485 -16.00 -26.75 18.29
CA ASN A 485 -16.92 -27.77 17.79
C ASN A 485 -16.86 -29.05 18.64
N PHE A 486 -15.71 -29.41 19.21
CA PHE A 486 -15.67 -30.54 20.14
C PHE A 486 -16.46 -30.29 21.43
N GLU A 487 -16.50 -29.06 21.96
CA GLU A 487 -17.28 -28.73 23.16
C GLU A 487 -18.78 -28.77 22.87
N ARG A 488 -19.21 -28.30 21.70
CA ARG A 488 -20.60 -28.44 21.24
C ARG A 488 -21.02 -29.91 21.19
N ARG A 489 -20.16 -30.74 20.58
CA ARG A 489 -20.36 -32.19 20.47
C ARG A 489 -20.45 -32.87 21.83
N LEU A 490 -19.61 -32.49 22.79
CA LEU A 490 -19.67 -32.97 24.18
C LEU A 490 -20.98 -32.61 24.88
N MET A 491 -21.62 -31.51 24.51
CA MET A 491 -22.93 -31.12 25.02
C MET A 491 -24.09 -31.83 24.31
N GLY A 492 -23.79 -32.68 23.33
CA GLY A 492 -24.76 -33.49 22.60
C GLY A 492 -25.26 -32.89 21.29
N SER A 493 -24.68 -31.79 20.79
CA SER A 493 -25.21 -31.06 19.62
C SER A 493 -25.36 -31.90 18.34
N ASP A 494 -24.59 -32.97 18.21
CA ASP A 494 -24.51 -33.80 17.01
C ASP A 494 -25.12 -35.20 17.26
N LEU A 495 -25.78 -35.40 18.40
CA LEU A 495 -26.52 -36.62 18.67
C LEU A 495 -27.89 -36.58 17.97
N PRO A 496 -28.42 -37.74 17.50
CA PRO A 496 -29.77 -37.80 16.95
C PRO A 496 -30.82 -37.28 17.94
N GLU A 497 -31.84 -36.59 17.45
CA GLU A 497 -32.88 -35.94 18.27
C GLU A 497 -33.54 -36.92 19.26
N GLY A 498 -33.89 -38.13 18.80
CA GLY A 498 -34.46 -39.15 19.68
C GLY A 498 -33.52 -39.62 20.81
N VAL A 499 -32.19 -39.54 20.63
CA VAL A 499 -31.23 -39.83 21.71
C VAL A 499 -31.19 -38.69 22.72
N LEU A 500 -31.25 -37.44 22.25
CA LEU A 500 -31.27 -36.25 23.11
C LEU A 500 -32.52 -36.21 24.00
N GLU A 501 -33.70 -36.50 23.44
CA GLU A 501 -34.95 -36.58 24.19
C GLU A 501 -34.89 -37.62 25.33
N HIS A 502 -34.32 -38.80 25.05
CA HIS A 502 -34.14 -39.84 26.06
C HIS A 502 -33.11 -39.46 27.13
N LEU A 503 -32.02 -38.78 26.77
CA LEU A 503 -31.04 -38.29 27.72
C LEU A 503 -31.63 -37.23 28.65
N GLU A 504 -32.44 -36.31 28.14
CA GLU A 504 -33.14 -35.31 28.96
C GLU A 504 -34.21 -35.94 29.87
N SER A 505 -34.92 -36.97 29.38
CA SER A 505 -35.83 -37.76 30.20
C SER A 505 -35.12 -38.47 31.35
N ILE A 506 -33.93 -39.04 31.10
CA ILE A 506 -33.08 -39.65 32.13
C ILE A 506 -32.61 -38.59 33.14
N ARG A 507 -32.13 -37.42 32.67
CA ARG A 507 -31.70 -36.32 33.56
C ARG A 507 -32.82 -35.84 34.48
N THR A 508 -34.02 -35.66 33.94
CA THR A 508 -35.21 -35.28 34.70
C THR A 508 -35.56 -36.34 35.74
N SER A 509 -35.47 -37.61 35.36
CA SER A 509 -35.76 -38.76 36.24
C SER A 509 -34.74 -38.91 37.37
N VAL A 510 -33.46 -38.57 37.14
CA VAL A 510 -32.40 -38.55 38.18
C VAL A 510 -32.75 -37.57 39.30
N GLY A 511 -33.28 -36.39 38.96
CA GLY A 511 -33.64 -35.37 39.95
C GLY A 511 -34.76 -35.77 40.91
N GLY A 512 -35.59 -36.75 40.54
CA GLY A 512 -36.70 -37.29 41.35
C GLY A 512 -36.45 -38.66 41.97
N ALA A 513 -35.29 -39.29 41.74
CA ALA A 513 -35.00 -40.64 42.19
C ALA A 513 -34.52 -40.70 43.65
N SER A 514 -34.93 -41.74 44.38
CA SER A 514 -34.40 -42.05 45.71
C SER A 514 -32.97 -42.59 45.66
N GLY A 515 -32.23 -42.50 46.76
CA GLY A 515 -30.84 -42.94 46.83
C GLY A 515 -30.60 -44.40 46.39
N SER A 516 -31.53 -45.31 46.66
CA SER A 516 -31.44 -46.70 46.20
C SER A 516 -31.68 -46.84 44.69
N GLN A 517 -32.62 -46.07 44.13
CA GLN A 517 -32.86 -46.02 42.68
C GLN A 517 -31.66 -45.44 41.92
N LEU A 518 -30.97 -44.45 42.50
CA LEU A 518 -29.75 -43.90 41.92
C LEU A 518 -28.62 -44.94 41.80
N VAL A 519 -28.48 -45.83 42.80
CA VAL A 519 -27.49 -46.93 42.73
C VAL A 519 -27.83 -47.92 41.60
N TYR A 520 -29.09 -48.31 41.45
CA TYR A 520 -29.51 -49.18 40.35
C TYR A 520 -29.37 -48.52 38.98
N LEU A 521 -29.70 -47.24 38.88
CA LEU A 521 -29.53 -46.46 37.66
C LEU A 521 -28.05 -46.34 37.28
N GLN A 522 -27.19 -46.03 38.25
CA GLN A 522 -25.74 -45.99 38.05
C GLN A 522 -25.23 -47.33 37.50
N SER A 523 -25.65 -48.47 38.07
CA SER A 523 -25.26 -49.78 37.55
C SER A 523 -25.69 -50.02 36.10
N GLN A 524 -26.87 -49.53 35.68
CA GLN A 524 -27.30 -49.66 34.27
C GLN A 524 -26.51 -48.72 33.35
N LEU A 525 -26.27 -47.48 33.78
CA LEU A 525 -25.48 -46.51 33.02
C LEU A 525 -24.02 -46.97 32.85
N ASP A 526 -23.42 -47.57 33.87
CA ASP A 526 -22.08 -48.16 33.79
C ASP A 526 -22.04 -49.30 32.76
N ARG A 527 -23.09 -50.12 32.71
CA ARG A 527 -23.20 -51.20 31.73
C ARG A 527 -23.36 -50.67 30.31
N LEU A 528 -24.20 -49.66 30.11
CA LEU A 528 -24.35 -48.97 28.82
C LEU A 528 -23.04 -48.31 28.39
N SER A 529 -22.32 -47.67 29.31
CA SER A 529 -21.00 -47.08 29.05
C SER A 529 -20.00 -48.13 28.57
N LEU A 530 -19.99 -49.31 29.17
CA LEU A 530 -19.17 -50.45 28.72
C LEU A 530 -19.58 -50.96 27.33
N GLU A 531 -20.87 -51.03 27.04
CA GLU A 531 -21.38 -51.43 25.72
C GLU A 531 -20.99 -50.42 24.63
N ILE A 532 -21.13 -49.12 24.90
CA ILE A 532 -20.69 -48.02 24.02
C ILE A 532 -19.17 -48.08 23.80
N GLY A 533 -18.39 -48.29 24.87
CA GLY A 533 -16.94 -48.42 24.78
C GLY A 533 -16.49 -49.58 23.90
N ARG A 534 -17.21 -50.71 23.93
CA ARG A 534 -16.94 -51.87 23.05
C ARG A 534 -17.33 -51.64 21.60
N ALA A 535 -18.37 -50.84 21.37
CA ALA A 535 -18.85 -50.52 20.03
C ALA A 535 -18.04 -49.41 19.33
N THR A 536 -17.29 -48.60 20.10
CA THR A 536 -16.51 -47.48 19.56
C THR A 536 -15.21 -47.97 18.90
N PRO A 537 -15.00 -47.71 17.60
CA PRO A 537 -13.73 -48.06 16.94
C PRO A 537 -12.55 -47.25 17.51
N VAL A 538 -11.40 -47.92 17.71
CA VAL A 538 -10.18 -47.28 18.22
C VAL A 538 -9.75 -46.11 17.34
N ALA A 539 -9.79 -46.27 16.01
CA ALA A 539 -9.45 -45.20 15.07
C ALA A 539 -10.37 -43.97 15.21
N ALA A 540 -11.67 -44.18 15.40
CA ALA A 540 -12.63 -43.08 15.58
C ALA A 540 -12.38 -42.33 16.89
N ALA A 541 -12.01 -43.04 17.96
CA ALA A 541 -11.65 -42.43 19.24
C ALA A 541 -10.38 -41.56 19.12
N GLU A 542 -9.34 -42.06 18.45
CA GLU A 542 -8.08 -41.34 18.22
C GLU A 542 -8.28 -40.09 17.34
N GLU A 543 -9.01 -40.24 16.24
CA GLU A 543 -9.32 -39.15 15.30
C GLU A 543 -10.11 -38.03 15.99
N THR A 544 -11.11 -38.39 16.81
CA THR A 544 -11.95 -37.42 17.53
C THR A 544 -11.12 -36.57 18.50
N VAL A 545 -10.20 -37.20 19.24
CA VAL A 545 -9.32 -36.47 20.18
C VAL A 545 -8.31 -35.60 19.43
N ALA A 546 -7.72 -36.10 18.33
CA ALA A 546 -6.78 -35.34 17.52
C ALA A 546 -7.44 -34.12 16.87
N ALA A 547 -8.68 -34.26 16.36
CA ALA A 547 -9.45 -33.16 15.80
C ALA A 547 -9.71 -32.06 16.84
N ALA A 548 -10.09 -32.43 18.07
CA ALA A 548 -10.32 -31.47 19.16
C ALA A 548 -9.05 -30.70 19.55
N ILE A 549 -7.89 -31.36 19.58
CA ILE A 549 -6.61 -30.72 19.91
C ILE A 549 -6.16 -29.80 18.77
N ASN A 550 -6.31 -30.23 17.52
CA ASN A 550 -6.00 -29.38 16.35
C ASN A 550 -6.88 -28.13 16.30
N GLU A 551 -8.13 -28.21 16.76
CA GLU A 551 -9.02 -27.06 16.87
C GLU A 551 -8.50 -25.99 17.86
N ILE A 552 -7.82 -26.44 18.93
CA ILE A 552 -7.17 -25.53 19.89
C ILE A 552 -5.86 -24.98 19.31
N LEU A 553 -5.06 -25.83 18.65
CA LEU A 553 -3.77 -25.43 18.07
C LEU A 553 -3.93 -24.47 16.87
N SER A 554 -5.03 -24.55 16.12
CA SER A 554 -5.27 -23.67 14.98
C SER A 554 -5.42 -22.20 15.36
N LEU A 555 -5.77 -21.89 16.61
CA LEU A 555 -5.78 -20.51 17.13
C LEU A 555 -4.38 -19.86 17.13
N ARG A 556 -3.31 -20.66 17.03
CA ARG A 556 -1.93 -20.20 16.89
C ARG A 556 -1.34 -20.53 15.52
N SER A 557 -2.16 -20.90 14.54
CA SER A 557 -1.70 -21.39 13.23
C SER A 557 -0.84 -22.66 13.30
N HIS A 558 -0.97 -23.46 14.37
CA HIS A 558 -0.25 -24.72 14.53
C HIS A 558 -1.17 -25.93 14.28
N ARG A 559 -0.56 -27.08 13.98
CA ARG A 559 -1.25 -28.39 13.90
C ARG A 559 -0.35 -29.50 14.44
N LEU A 560 -0.95 -30.59 14.89
CA LEU A 560 -0.24 -31.80 15.30
C LEU A 560 0.57 -32.35 14.13
N ASN A 561 1.86 -32.59 14.37
CA ASN A 561 2.73 -33.36 13.47
C ASN A 561 2.57 -34.87 13.74
N GLU A 562 3.29 -35.72 12.99
CA GLU A 562 3.23 -37.18 13.15
C GLU A 562 3.58 -37.66 14.56
N VAL A 563 4.54 -36.99 15.23
CA VAL A 563 4.94 -37.31 16.60
C VAL A 563 3.80 -36.99 17.57
N GLY A 564 3.15 -35.84 17.41
CA GLY A 564 1.98 -35.43 18.18
C GLY A 564 0.82 -36.40 17.98
N LEU A 565 0.50 -36.77 16.75
CA LEU A 565 -0.57 -37.74 16.43
C LEU A 565 -0.32 -39.11 17.09
N LYS A 566 0.92 -39.62 17.02
CA LYS A 566 1.29 -40.87 17.67
C LYS A 566 1.10 -40.80 19.19
N ARG A 567 1.48 -39.68 19.79
CA ARG A 567 1.34 -39.45 21.24
C ARG A 567 -0.13 -39.36 21.68
N ILE A 568 -0.99 -38.74 20.87
CA ILE A 568 -2.44 -38.74 21.09
C ILE A 568 -3.04 -40.14 20.98
N SER A 569 -2.57 -40.96 20.02
CA SER A 569 -2.97 -42.37 19.92
C SER A 569 -2.65 -43.14 21.21
N GLU A 570 -1.44 -42.96 21.75
CA GLU A 570 -1.01 -43.60 23.00
C GLU A 570 -1.83 -43.14 24.21
N LEU A 571 -2.09 -41.83 24.35
CA LEU A 571 -2.95 -41.30 25.39
C LEU A 571 -4.39 -41.84 25.29
N THR A 572 -4.94 -41.89 24.07
CA THR A 572 -6.31 -42.34 23.82
C THR A 572 -6.51 -43.80 24.18
N LYS A 573 -5.54 -44.66 23.83
CA LYS A 573 -5.56 -46.09 24.22
C LYS A 573 -5.51 -46.29 25.73
N ARG A 574 -4.78 -45.44 26.44
CA ARG A 574 -4.56 -45.57 27.89
C ARG A 574 -5.71 -45.02 28.73
N TYR A 575 -6.18 -43.82 28.40
CA TYR A 575 -7.14 -43.08 29.24
C TYR A 575 -8.57 -43.06 28.68
N GLY A 576 -8.73 -43.42 27.40
CA GLY A 576 -10.00 -43.32 26.68
C GLY A 576 -10.31 -41.90 26.20
N ALA A 577 -10.89 -41.80 25.01
CA ALA A 577 -11.29 -40.52 24.40
C ALA A 577 -12.25 -39.68 25.27
N PRO A 578 -13.29 -40.25 25.94
CA PRO A 578 -14.21 -39.44 26.75
C PRO A 578 -13.51 -38.69 27.89
N SER A 579 -12.58 -39.35 28.58
CA SER A 579 -11.79 -38.75 29.66
C SER A 579 -10.89 -37.64 29.13
N LEU A 580 -10.20 -37.89 28.01
CA LEU A 580 -9.31 -36.90 27.40
C LEU A 580 -10.07 -35.67 26.91
N LEU A 581 -11.24 -35.83 26.29
CA LEU A 581 -12.05 -34.71 25.81
C LEU A 581 -12.61 -33.87 26.97
N ALA A 582 -13.01 -34.51 28.08
CA ALA A 582 -13.47 -33.81 29.28
C ALA A 582 -12.34 -33.00 29.95
N GLU A 583 -11.12 -33.55 29.98
CA GLU A 583 -9.95 -32.88 30.53
C GLU A 583 -9.41 -31.81 29.57
N LEU A 584 -9.46 -32.06 28.26
CA LEU A 584 -9.15 -31.07 27.24
C LEU A 584 -10.10 -29.87 27.32
N ARG A 585 -11.40 -30.10 27.58
CA ARG A 585 -12.36 -29.03 27.90
C ARG A 585 -11.94 -28.22 29.13
N SER A 586 -11.42 -28.87 30.16
CA SER A 586 -10.93 -28.18 31.37
C SER A 586 -9.66 -27.36 31.09
N LEU A 587 -8.74 -27.87 30.27
CA LEU A 587 -7.55 -27.16 29.83
C LEU A 587 -7.87 -26.03 28.84
N ALA A 588 -8.88 -26.21 28.01
CA ALA A 588 -9.44 -25.18 27.13
C ALA A 588 -10.12 -24.03 27.89
N LYS A 589 -10.22 -24.10 29.22
CA LYS A 589 -10.71 -23.00 30.06
C LYS A 589 -9.60 -22.18 30.72
N VAL A 590 -8.34 -22.66 30.69
CA VAL A 590 -7.19 -21.94 31.28
C VAL A 590 -6.64 -20.93 30.24
N SER A 591 -6.33 -19.71 30.67
CA SER A 591 -6.01 -18.57 29.78
C SER A 591 -4.87 -18.84 28.79
N ASN A 592 -4.96 -18.28 27.59
CA ASN A 592 -3.99 -18.47 26.49
C ASN A 592 -2.57 -17.99 26.83
N THR A 593 -2.40 -17.09 27.79
CA THR A 593 -1.10 -16.60 28.29
C THR A 593 -0.34 -17.64 29.14
N THR A 594 -1.03 -18.69 29.62
CA THR A 594 -0.44 -19.78 30.43
C THR A 594 -0.09 -21.05 29.65
N LEU A 595 -0.52 -21.18 28.39
CA LEU A 595 -0.22 -22.32 27.51
C LEU A 595 1.18 -22.18 26.87
N GLY A 596 2.19 -21.90 27.69
CA GLY A 596 3.61 -21.88 27.30
C GLY A 596 4.22 -23.27 27.12
N THR A 597 3.44 -24.32 27.39
CA THR A 597 3.77 -25.74 27.18
C THR A 597 2.93 -26.32 26.04
N ASP A 598 3.49 -27.26 25.28
CA ASP A 598 2.76 -28.07 24.29
C ASP A 598 1.41 -28.54 24.89
N VAL A 599 0.30 -28.27 24.18
CA VAL A 599 -1.06 -28.65 24.63
C VAL A 599 -1.12 -30.14 24.96
N VAL A 600 -0.35 -30.97 24.25
CA VAL A 600 -0.25 -32.40 24.47
C VAL A 600 0.46 -32.72 25.80
N ASP A 601 1.51 -31.98 26.16
CA ASP A 601 2.21 -32.11 27.45
C ASP A 601 1.29 -31.74 28.61
N ALA A 602 0.60 -30.61 28.48
CA ALA A 602 -0.33 -30.13 29.50
C ALA A 602 -1.46 -31.14 29.75
N LEU A 603 -2.01 -31.72 28.67
CA LEU A 603 -3.02 -32.77 28.74
C LEU A 603 -2.46 -34.02 29.43
N ALA A 604 -1.29 -34.52 29.03
CA ALA A 604 -0.68 -35.70 29.63
C ALA A 604 -0.44 -35.53 31.13
N VAL A 605 0.12 -34.39 31.56
CA VAL A 605 0.37 -34.09 32.98
C VAL A 605 -0.93 -34.02 33.78
N HIS A 606 -1.99 -33.42 33.21
CA HIS A 606 -3.29 -33.34 33.87
C HIS A 606 -3.90 -34.73 34.07
N MET A 607 -3.83 -35.58 33.05
CA MET A 607 -4.31 -36.97 33.10
C MET A 607 -3.58 -37.81 34.16
N VAL A 608 -2.25 -37.68 34.25
CA VAL A 608 -1.44 -38.35 35.28
C VAL A 608 -1.89 -37.96 36.68
N ARG A 609 -2.07 -36.65 36.93
CA ARG A 609 -2.55 -36.16 38.22
C ARG A 609 -3.94 -36.72 38.56
N GLN A 610 -4.87 -36.69 37.62
CA GLN A 610 -6.24 -37.19 37.80
C GLN A 610 -6.24 -38.68 38.17
N GLN A 611 -5.54 -39.54 37.43
CA GLN A 611 -5.44 -40.97 37.78
C GLN A 611 -4.84 -41.19 39.16
N GLY A 612 -3.84 -40.37 39.51
CA GLY A 612 -3.23 -40.38 40.82
C GLY A 612 -4.14 -39.98 41.97
N THR A 613 -5.30 -39.34 41.73
CA THR A 613 -6.28 -39.00 42.79
C THR A 613 -7.32 -40.10 43.05
N LEU A 614 -7.37 -41.13 42.19
CA LEU A 614 -8.32 -42.24 42.35
C LEU A 614 -8.03 -43.06 43.61
N ALA A 615 -8.95 -43.01 44.57
CA ALA A 615 -8.83 -43.68 45.87
C ALA A 615 -8.59 -45.20 45.75
N THR A 616 -9.18 -45.84 44.73
CA THR A 616 -9.02 -47.27 44.45
C THR A 616 -7.59 -47.63 44.04
N ARG A 617 -6.96 -46.82 43.17
CA ARG A 617 -5.58 -47.05 42.70
C ARG A 617 -4.56 -46.80 43.79
N ARG A 618 -4.73 -45.75 44.60
CA ARG A 618 -3.91 -45.52 45.80
C ARG A 618 -4.01 -46.66 46.79
N SER A 619 -5.23 -47.15 47.04
CA SER A 619 -5.48 -48.28 47.94
C SER A 619 -4.83 -49.57 47.42
N TYR A 620 -4.86 -49.79 46.10
CA TYR A 620 -4.21 -50.94 45.47
C TYR A 620 -2.68 -50.89 45.58
N LEU A 621 -2.06 -49.74 45.27
CA LEU A 621 -0.63 -49.50 45.45
C LEU A 621 -0.21 -49.75 46.91
N ALA A 622 -0.94 -49.15 47.86
CA ALA A 622 -0.71 -49.37 49.29
C ALA A 622 -0.85 -50.84 49.68
N GLY A 623 -1.81 -51.57 49.09
CA GLY A 623 -2.00 -53.00 49.29
C GLY A 623 -0.84 -53.86 48.79
N ILE A 624 -0.25 -53.53 47.64
CA ILE A 624 0.95 -54.22 47.11
C ILE A 624 2.13 -53.96 48.02
N LEU A 625 2.40 -52.70 48.36
CA LEU A 625 3.52 -52.32 49.20
C LEU A 625 3.41 -52.92 50.61
N ARG A 626 2.22 -52.98 51.22
CA ARG A 626 2.02 -53.64 52.53
C ARG A 626 2.32 -55.13 52.53
N LYS A 627 2.10 -55.81 51.40
CA LYS A 627 2.37 -57.25 51.28
C LYS A 627 3.86 -57.56 51.15
N ARG A 628 4.63 -56.62 50.60
CA ARG A 628 6.06 -56.79 50.29
C ARG A 628 6.97 -56.13 51.30
N LEU A 629 6.59 -54.96 51.80
CA LEU A 629 7.37 -54.12 52.68
C LEU A 629 6.67 -53.98 54.03
N VAL A 630 7.40 -54.29 55.10
CA VAL A 630 6.89 -54.21 56.47
C VAL A 630 6.83 -52.73 56.91
N ASN A 631 5.85 -52.38 57.75
CA ASN A 631 5.70 -51.05 58.39
C ASN A 631 5.37 -49.87 57.45
N LEU A 632 4.51 -50.05 56.44
CA LEU A 632 4.04 -48.94 55.62
C LEU A 632 3.24 -47.91 56.44
N LYS A 633 3.71 -46.66 56.47
CA LYS A 633 2.94 -45.50 56.95
C LYS A 633 2.15 -44.89 55.78
N SER A 634 0.82 -44.98 55.81
CA SER A 634 -0.05 -44.51 54.71
C SER A 634 0.20 -43.04 54.33
N ALA A 635 0.31 -42.14 55.32
CA ALA A 635 0.54 -40.71 55.08
C ALA A 635 1.88 -40.42 54.37
N TRP A 636 2.91 -41.24 54.61
CA TRP A 636 4.19 -41.10 53.93
C TRP A 636 4.09 -41.58 52.48
N LEU A 637 3.38 -42.69 52.21
CA LEU A 637 3.13 -43.14 50.84
C LEU A 637 2.32 -42.11 50.04
N ASP A 638 1.29 -41.52 50.65
CA ASP A 638 0.51 -40.45 50.01
C ASP A 638 1.40 -39.26 49.61
N GLN A 639 2.39 -38.92 50.44
CA GLN A 639 3.37 -37.88 50.12
C GLN A 639 4.28 -38.29 48.95
N GLN A 640 4.76 -39.55 48.91
CA GLN A 640 5.59 -40.04 47.81
C GLN A 640 4.82 -40.09 46.48
N VAL A 641 3.58 -40.58 46.52
CA VAL A 641 2.67 -40.58 45.35
C VAL A 641 2.44 -39.16 44.87
N SER A 642 2.12 -38.22 45.77
CA SER A 642 1.91 -36.81 45.40
C SER A 642 3.16 -36.16 44.79
N LYS A 643 4.36 -36.46 45.33
CA LYS A 643 5.63 -35.99 44.76
C LYS A 643 5.90 -36.58 43.37
N GLY A 644 5.60 -37.87 43.15
CA GLY A 644 5.76 -38.51 41.85
C GLY A 644 4.79 -37.95 40.81
N LEU A 645 3.51 -37.76 41.18
CA LEU A 645 2.50 -37.14 40.30
C LEU A 645 2.87 -35.70 39.90
N ASN A 646 3.46 -34.94 40.83
CA ASN A 646 3.94 -33.58 40.53
C ASN A 646 5.13 -33.57 39.57
N ARG A 647 5.91 -34.66 39.51
CA ARG A 647 6.98 -34.88 38.52
C ARG A 647 6.45 -35.44 37.19
N GLY A 648 5.15 -35.67 37.05
CA GLY A 648 4.55 -36.30 35.87
C GLY A 648 4.73 -37.83 35.81
N ILE A 649 5.06 -38.47 36.93
CA ILE A 649 5.18 -39.93 37.03
C ILE A 649 3.80 -40.52 37.29
N ASP A 650 3.41 -41.48 36.46
CA ASP A 650 2.11 -42.13 36.52
C ASP A 650 2.02 -43.15 37.68
N ILE A 651 0.86 -43.22 38.34
CA ILE A 651 0.62 -44.16 39.45
C ILE A 651 0.73 -45.63 39.02
N GLU A 652 0.48 -45.97 37.76
CA GLU A 652 0.69 -47.33 37.24
C GLU A 652 2.19 -47.67 37.13
N GLN A 653 3.06 -46.70 36.79
CA GLN A 653 4.51 -46.91 36.84
C GLN A 653 4.97 -47.18 38.29
N MET A 654 4.35 -46.48 39.25
CA MET A 654 4.58 -46.71 40.68
C MET A 654 4.06 -48.08 41.14
N ILE A 655 2.91 -48.54 40.62
CA ILE A 655 2.36 -49.88 40.90
C ILE A 655 3.26 -50.97 40.33
N GLU A 656 3.75 -50.84 39.10
CA GLU A 656 4.68 -51.80 38.51
C GLU A 656 6.01 -51.83 39.28
N LEU A 657 6.54 -50.67 39.66
CA LEU A 657 7.70 -50.60 40.55
C LEU A 657 7.42 -51.32 41.88
N ALA A 658 6.26 -51.09 42.51
CA ALA A 658 5.89 -51.70 43.78
C ALA A 658 5.84 -53.24 43.73
N LYS A 659 5.62 -53.83 42.55
CA LYS A 659 5.64 -55.29 42.37
C LYS A 659 7.05 -55.88 42.34
N GLY A 660 8.09 -55.07 42.14
CA GLY A 660 9.48 -55.52 41.99
C GLY A 660 10.42 -55.15 43.13
N VAL A 661 9.93 -54.47 44.17
CA VAL A 661 10.74 -54.00 45.30
C VAL A 661 10.66 -54.96 46.49
N ASP A 662 11.79 -55.14 47.17
CA ASP A 662 11.92 -55.98 48.36
C ASP A 662 12.33 -55.17 49.61
N THR A 663 12.85 -53.95 49.44
CA THR A 663 13.15 -53.01 50.53
C THR A 663 12.58 -51.61 50.28
N TRP A 664 12.49 -50.78 51.34
CA TRP A 664 12.11 -49.37 51.22
C TRP A 664 13.16 -48.54 50.45
N ASP A 665 14.43 -48.95 50.48
CA ASP A 665 15.50 -48.31 49.72
C ASP A 665 15.35 -48.58 48.21
N ASP A 666 14.95 -49.80 47.83
CA ASP A 666 14.64 -50.15 46.42
C ASP A 666 13.46 -49.33 45.88
N TRP A 667 12.45 -49.11 46.72
CA TRP A 667 11.30 -48.26 46.37
C TRP A 667 11.71 -46.81 46.11
N LEU A 668 12.49 -46.21 47.01
CA LEU A 668 12.95 -44.83 46.87
C LEU A 668 13.88 -44.66 45.66
N ALA A 669 14.88 -45.55 45.52
CA ALA A 669 15.78 -45.54 44.38
C ALA A 669 15.06 -45.82 43.04
N GLY A 670 14.00 -46.64 43.07
CA GLY A 670 13.14 -46.89 41.92
C GLY A 670 12.33 -45.68 41.52
N LEU A 671 11.70 -44.98 42.47
CA LEU A 671 10.92 -43.76 42.23
C LEU A 671 11.75 -42.62 41.64
N GLU A 672 13.03 -42.53 41.96
CA GLU A 672 13.94 -41.55 41.37
C GLU A 672 14.22 -41.84 39.89
N LYS A 673 14.29 -43.12 39.52
CA LYS A 673 14.56 -43.59 38.15
C LYS A 673 13.35 -43.55 37.22
N LEU A 674 12.14 -43.44 37.76
CA LEU A 674 10.93 -43.29 36.94
C LEU A 674 10.97 -41.96 36.16
N ARG A 675 10.69 -42.06 34.86
CA ARG A 675 10.63 -40.90 33.97
C ARG A 675 9.20 -40.35 33.89
N PRO A 676 9.04 -39.02 33.75
CA PRO A 676 7.75 -38.42 33.43
C PRO A 676 7.16 -39.07 32.18
N TYR A 677 5.83 -39.20 32.17
CA TYR A 677 5.10 -39.84 31.07
C TYR A 677 5.05 -38.97 29.81
#